data_AF-A0A137QCW4-F1
#
_entry.id   AF-A0A137QCW4-F1
#
_cell.length_a   1.000
_cell.length_b   1.000
_cell.length_c   1.000
_cell.angle_alpha   90.00
_cell.angle_beta   90.00
_cell.angle_gamma   90.00
#
_symmetry.space_group_name_H-M   'P 1'
#
loop_
_entity.id
_entity.type
_entity.pdbx_description
1 polymer ?
#
loop_
_entity_poly.entity_id
_entity_poly.type
_entity_poly.pdbx_seq_one_letter_code
_entity_poly.pdbx_strand_id
1 'polypeptide(L)'
;MKDLAEHTIPGVEHDSSERDPPPLCHPGTRLDICGQAQSWFHNSNQNEKILWIHGPAGVGKSAIMQTLAQEEHKSPTSILGATVFFSKLRQRNDPNRLFNTIAYQLAVRYKPYCQYITNILSKDPKIVEKSMKEQFHWLIEKPFVEKNVLQGHRSRVLIILDGLDEVEGIDAQRLLVALIGRFAADHTSPLIWAFASRSEPDIIHAFRSLPQMPSSCREIQVHIDSDQGRADMELFLRKRFNEIRERYGAPLEWPSEVDFLRIAKAASGLFIFGETAIRFIDDDNYGNPISQLGIVIAAIEATPLTALRANPLASIDKLYERILSTIPSDVRPITMRLLGLSFAYKTLRFHQFWLICNWLELSQADAYGALRKLHSVVRIPSQHIKYHTELEPHHKSFSDYILSPTRSGKFHAPDPLKIMLAAAVRVLRESHNPFDCTIEVSRVKVSASENNFNVQTSLYQLSLFAVVDHINDAVNCEGDAARTSERLTAFFRDVNFADFSGLGIDSYTVGYWFRHKNAEAGILSVLKDWGIAQPITIPAIQMDRVRADEAADVLGQPSILQPTAIPHFFTVSTWFFGYLQKAGDELIVATCQEPDEITWGKLPFSHFPDWRERLQEHLQAIGRLKLPARAYLIGKGRKSVVGIYQNINAEHEWCYIIPYDRS
;
A
#
# COMPACT_ATOMS: atom_id res chain seq x y z
N MET A 1 14.65 7.40 18.24
CA MET A 1 13.18 7.53 18.09
C MET A 1 12.79 7.97 16.69
N LYS A 2 13.41 9.02 16.14
CA LYS A 2 13.21 9.41 14.73
C LYS A 2 13.48 8.24 13.77
N ASP A 3 14.59 7.54 13.95
CA ASP A 3 14.95 6.39 13.11
C ASP A 3 13.93 5.25 13.23
N LEU A 4 13.37 5.00 14.42
CA LEU A 4 12.31 4.01 14.59
C LEU A 4 11.02 4.44 13.87
N ALA A 5 10.69 5.74 13.89
CA ALA A 5 9.52 6.29 13.20
C ALA A 5 9.57 6.03 11.69
N GLU A 6 10.75 6.10 11.07
CA GLU A 6 10.95 5.83 9.64
C GLU A 6 10.64 4.37 9.24
N HIS A 7 10.70 3.45 10.21
CA HIS A 7 10.41 2.03 10.03
C HIS A 7 8.99 1.64 10.44
N THR A 8 8.10 2.62 10.67
CA THR A 8 6.69 2.40 11.00
C THR A 8 5.79 2.39 9.76
N ILE A 9 4.53 2.00 9.93
CA ILE A 9 3.48 2.15 8.94
C ILE A 9 2.84 3.52 9.15
N PRO A 10 2.97 4.48 8.22
CA PRO A 10 2.43 5.81 8.41
C PRO A 10 0.90 5.82 8.41
N GLY A 11 0.32 6.63 9.30
CA GLY A 11 -1.10 6.99 9.28
C GLY A 11 -2.06 5.88 9.75
N VAL A 12 -1.56 4.85 10.41
CA VAL A 12 -2.37 3.74 10.96
C VAL A 12 -2.92 4.03 12.34
N GLU A 13 -2.44 5.08 13.01
CA GLU A 13 -2.85 5.46 14.35
C GLU A 13 -4.27 6.03 14.35
N HIS A 14 -5.03 5.79 15.42
CA HIS A 14 -6.42 6.23 15.57
C HIS A 14 -6.63 7.75 15.44
N ASP A 15 -5.58 8.53 15.70
CA ASP A 15 -5.50 10.00 15.74
C ASP A 15 -4.68 10.57 14.55
N SER A 16 -4.36 9.75 13.55
CA SER A 16 -3.74 10.21 12.32
C SER A 16 -4.65 11.17 11.55
N SER A 17 -4.08 12.26 11.02
CA SER A 17 -4.76 13.18 10.10
C SER A 17 -5.32 12.49 8.86
N GLU A 18 -4.72 11.39 8.42
CA GLU A 18 -5.22 10.62 7.27
C GLU A 18 -6.51 9.85 7.58
N ARG A 19 -6.87 9.76 8.86
CA ARG A 19 -8.12 9.17 9.34
C ARG A 19 -9.12 10.22 9.78
N ASP A 20 -8.91 11.52 9.56
CA ASP A 20 -9.86 12.56 9.97
C ASP A 20 -10.87 12.88 8.85
N PRO A 21 -12.21 12.86 9.10
CA PRO A 21 -12.85 12.37 10.31
C PRO A 21 -12.82 10.83 10.40
N PRO A 22 -12.64 10.26 11.62
CA PRO A 22 -12.50 8.83 11.77
C PRO A 22 -13.84 8.10 11.64
N PRO A 23 -13.83 6.84 11.17
CA PRO A 23 -15.05 6.05 11.11
C PRO A 23 -15.50 5.73 12.54
N LEU A 24 -16.59 6.35 13.01
CA LEU A 24 -17.12 6.13 14.35
C LEU A 24 -18.48 5.43 14.30
N CYS A 25 -18.82 4.74 15.39
CA CYS A 25 -20.19 4.28 15.57
C CYS A 25 -21.11 5.50 15.58
N HIS A 26 -22.21 5.42 14.84
CA HIS A 26 -23.20 6.48 14.87
C HIS A 26 -23.78 6.59 16.30
N PRO A 27 -24.03 7.81 16.83
CA PRO A 27 -24.56 7.96 18.19
C PRO A 27 -25.80 7.10 18.46
N GLY A 28 -25.77 6.37 19.56
CA GLY A 28 -26.86 5.46 19.97
C GLY A 28 -26.86 4.09 19.30
N THR A 29 -25.90 3.78 18.42
CA THR A 29 -25.78 2.47 17.75
C THR A 29 -24.60 1.66 18.30
N ARG A 30 -24.65 0.33 18.14
CA ARG A 30 -23.57 -0.61 18.52
C ARG A 30 -23.18 -0.55 20.00
N LEU A 31 -24.06 -0.03 20.86
CA LEU A 31 -23.80 0.15 22.29
C LEU A 31 -23.57 -1.19 23.00
N ASP A 32 -24.23 -2.26 22.53
CA ASP A 32 -24.06 -3.62 23.04
C ASP A 32 -22.64 -4.16 22.80
N ILE A 33 -22.12 -4.01 21.59
CA ILE A 33 -20.78 -4.51 21.24
C ILE A 33 -19.70 -3.60 21.85
N CYS A 34 -19.88 -2.27 21.79
CA CYS A 34 -18.95 -1.33 22.41
C CYS A 34 -18.89 -1.55 23.92
N GLY A 35 -20.05 -1.72 24.58
CA GLY A 35 -20.13 -2.02 26.01
C GLY A 35 -19.48 -3.37 26.37
N GLN A 36 -19.61 -4.39 25.52
CA GLN A 36 -18.90 -5.66 25.71
C GLN A 36 -17.38 -5.52 25.58
N ALA A 37 -16.91 -4.75 24.60
CA ALA A 37 -15.49 -4.49 24.39
C ALA A 37 -14.88 -3.68 25.55
N GLN A 38 -15.57 -2.63 26.00
CA GLN A 38 -15.20 -1.86 27.19
C GLN A 38 -15.20 -2.75 28.44
N SER A 39 -16.26 -3.55 28.65
CA SER A 39 -16.35 -4.47 29.79
C SER A 39 -15.19 -5.46 29.79
N TRP A 40 -14.84 -6.02 28.63
CA TRP A 40 -13.66 -6.87 28.49
C TRP A 40 -12.37 -6.13 28.86
N PHE A 41 -12.18 -4.91 28.36
CA PHE A 41 -10.98 -4.11 28.64
C PHE A 41 -10.82 -3.84 30.15
N HIS A 42 -11.88 -3.35 30.81
CA HIS A 42 -11.86 -2.96 32.22
C HIS A 42 -11.91 -4.13 33.22
N ASN A 43 -12.27 -5.33 32.78
CA ASN A 43 -12.39 -6.48 33.69
C ASN A 43 -11.05 -7.18 33.97
N SER A 44 -10.25 -6.61 34.87
CA SER A 44 -8.94 -7.13 35.27
C SER A 44 -8.94 -8.55 35.85
N ASN A 45 -10.10 -9.08 36.25
CA ASN A 45 -10.23 -10.39 36.89
C ASN A 45 -10.38 -11.53 35.86
N GLN A 46 -10.51 -11.23 34.57
CA GLN A 46 -10.58 -12.23 33.50
C GLN A 46 -9.19 -12.55 32.94
N ASN A 47 -8.94 -13.82 32.64
CA ASN A 47 -7.73 -14.30 31.96
C ASN A 47 -7.73 -13.99 30.45
N GLU A 48 -8.83 -13.44 29.92
CA GLU A 48 -9.00 -13.06 28.52
C GLU A 48 -8.12 -11.85 28.19
N LYS A 49 -6.98 -12.07 27.54
CA LYS A 49 -6.07 -11.01 27.07
C LYS A 49 -6.26 -10.67 25.60
N ILE A 50 -7.11 -11.41 24.89
CA ILE A 50 -7.44 -11.18 23.50
C ILE A 50 -8.94 -10.93 23.38
N LEU A 51 -9.31 -9.91 22.61
CA LEU A 51 -10.66 -9.70 22.10
C LEU A 51 -10.59 -9.85 20.58
N TRP A 52 -11.48 -10.63 20.00
CA TRP A 52 -11.58 -10.78 18.55
C TRP A 52 -13.00 -10.49 18.07
N ILE A 53 -13.15 -9.35 17.39
CA ILE A 53 -14.40 -8.92 16.78
C ILE A 53 -14.37 -9.27 15.29
N HIS A 54 -15.19 -10.21 14.86
CA HIS A 54 -15.18 -10.64 13.45
C HIS A 54 -16.57 -10.66 12.83
N GLY A 55 -16.61 -10.55 11.50
CA GLY A 55 -17.88 -10.52 10.77
C GLY A 55 -17.71 -10.05 9.32
N PRO A 56 -18.80 -10.02 8.54
CA PRO A 56 -18.76 -9.62 7.13
C PRO A 56 -18.26 -8.19 6.90
N ALA A 57 -17.90 -7.86 5.65
CA ALA A 57 -17.53 -6.51 5.28
C ALA A 57 -18.72 -5.54 5.47
N GLY A 58 -18.45 -4.33 5.96
CA GLY A 58 -19.47 -3.27 6.03
C GLY A 58 -20.46 -3.33 7.20
N VAL A 59 -20.24 -4.22 8.19
CA VAL A 59 -21.05 -4.26 9.43
C VAL A 59 -20.61 -3.24 10.49
N GLY A 60 -19.51 -2.51 10.27
CA GLY A 60 -19.03 -1.46 11.18
C GLY A 60 -17.94 -1.86 12.17
N LYS A 61 -17.20 -2.95 11.95
CA LYS A 61 -16.12 -3.39 12.85
C LYS A 61 -15.05 -2.32 13.08
N SER A 62 -14.54 -1.70 12.02
CA SER A 62 -13.56 -0.62 12.13
C SER A 62 -14.11 0.58 12.91
N ALA A 63 -15.42 0.85 12.80
CA ALA A 63 -16.09 1.90 13.57
C ALA A 63 -16.18 1.57 15.06
N ILE A 64 -16.44 0.31 15.41
CA ILE A 64 -16.41 -0.19 16.79
C ILE A 64 -14.98 -0.06 17.36
N MET A 65 -13.97 -0.52 16.63
CA MET A 65 -12.57 -0.45 17.05
C MET A 65 -12.08 0.99 17.24
N GLN A 66 -12.47 1.89 16.34
CA GLN A 66 -12.16 3.31 16.44
C GLN A 66 -12.90 3.99 17.59
N THR A 67 -14.15 3.61 17.85
CA THR A 67 -14.92 4.13 19.00
C THR A 67 -14.25 3.71 20.31
N LEU A 68 -13.90 2.43 20.46
CA LEU A 68 -13.14 1.91 21.60
C LEU A 68 -11.81 2.67 21.77
N ALA A 69 -11.03 2.86 20.70
CA ALA A 69 -9.81 3.66 20.74
C ALA A 69 -10.06 5.07 21.28
N GLN A 70 -11.08 5.78 20.78
CA GLN A 70 -11.34 7.15 21.20
C GLN A 70 -11.81 7.26 22.64
N GLU A 71 -12.65 6.34 23.09
CA GLU A 71 -13.16 6.30 24.47
C GLU A 71 -12.01 6.03 25.45
N GLU A 72 -11.19 5.01 25.16
CA GLU A 72 -10.07 4.64 26.02
C GLU A 72 -8.90 5.64 25.95
N HIS A 73 -8.74 6.37 24.85
CA HIS A 73 -7.78 7.48 24.77
C HIS A 73 -8.19 8.68 25.64
N LYS A 74 -9.49 8.97 25.73
CA LYS A 74 -10.04 10.09 26.53
C LYS A 74 -10.16 9.74 28.02
N SER A 75 -10.18 8.46 28.37
CA SER A 75 -10.32 8.00 29.74
C SER A 75 -9.04 8.25 30.56
N PRO A 76 -9.14 8.85 31.76
CA PRO A 76 -7.97 9.15 32.60
C PRO A 76 -7.39 7.90 33.29
N THR A 77 -8.15 6.81 33.34
CA THR A 77 -7.77 5.56 34.02
C THR A 77 -7.34 4.45 33.06
N SER A 78 -7.55 4.68 31.76
CA SER A 78 -7.29 3.71 30.70
C SER A 78 -5.96 3.93 30.06
N ILE A 79 -5.38 2.85 29.52
CA ILE A 79 -4.09 2.91 28.84
C ILE A 79 -4.24 2.36 27.42
N LEU A 80 -4.43 3.27 26.45
CA LEU A 80 -4.32 2.93 25.04
C LEU A 80 -2.83 2.87 24.66
N GLY A 81 -2.31 1.66 24.50
CA GLY A 81 -0.91 1.39 24.20
C GLY A 81 -0.55 1.71 22.76
N ALA A 82 -1.25 1.10 21.80
CA ALA A 82 -1.05 1.32 20.38
C ALA A 82 -2.31 1.00 19.57
N THR A 83 -2.45 1.60 18.40
CA THR A 83 -3.52 1.32 17.45
C THR A 83 -2.93 1.18 16.05
N VAL A 84 -3.30 0.13 15.33
CA VAL A 84 -2.93 -0.09 13.94
C VAL A 84 -4.17 -0.48 13.17
N PHE A 85 -4.61 0.41 12.28
CA PHE A 85 -5.71 0.17 11.37
C PHE A 85 -5.16 -0.09 9.97
N PHE A 86 -5.11 -1.36 9.59
CA PHE A 86 -4.56 -1.79 8.32
C PHE A 86 -5.44 -1.35 7.13
N SER A 87 -4.80 -1.13 5.98
CA SER A 87 -5.51 -0.85 4.74
C SER A 87 -4.68 -1.27 3.54
N LYS A 88 -5.16 -2.25 2.75
CA LYS A 88 -4.51 -2.64 1.48
C LYS A 88 -4.53 -1.49 0.48
N LEU A 89 -5.66 -0.78 0.37
CA LEU A 89 -5.83 0.31 -0.59
C LEU A 89 -4.87 1.46 -0.34
N ARG A 90 -4.59 1.77 0.94
CA ARG A 90 -3.66 2.82 1.33
C ARG A 90 -2.24 2.33 1.60
N GLN A 91 -1.92 1.08 1.21
CA GLN A 91 -0.61 0.45 1.40
C GLN A 91 -0.13 0.44 2.87
N ARG A 92 -1.09 0.34 3.80
CA ARG A 92 -0.87 0.26 5.25
C ARG A 92 -1.03 -1.17 5.73
N ASN A 93 -0.33 -2.10 5.10
CA ASN A 93 -0.54 -3.54 5.29
C ASN A 93 0.76 -4.35 5.43
N ASP A 94 1.92 -3.68 5.52
CA ASP A 94 3.22 -4.35 5.64
C ASP A 94 3.37 -5.01 7.03
N PRO A 95 3.40 -6.35 7.09
CA PRO A 95 3.57 -7.07 8.35
C PRO A 95 4.92 -6.80 9.04
N ASN A 96 5.99 -6.51 8.29
CA ASN A 96 7.34 -6.33 8.82
C ASN A 96 7.55 -4.97 9.47
N ARG A 97 6.58 -4.06 9.38
CA ARG A 97 6.59 -2.75 10.06
C ARG A 97 5.67 -2.71 11.26
N LEU A 98 4.86 -3.75 11.48
CA LEU A 98 3.83 -3.77 12.52
C LEU A 98 4.42 -3.58 13.92
N PHE A 99 5.39 -4.40 14.30
CA PHE A 99 5.96 -4.34 15.65
C PHE A 99 6.84 -3.13 15.86
N ASN A 100 7.48 -2.60 14.81
CA ASN A 100 8.13 -1.29 14.85
C ASN A 100 7.13 -0.17 15.16
N THR A 101 5.95 -0.22 14.52
CA THR A 101 4.87 0.76 14.71
C THR A 101 4.31 0.71 16.13
N ILE A 102 4.03 -0.49 16.64
CA ILE A 102 3.59 -0.68 18.03
C ILE A 102 4.67 -0.21 19.00
N ALA A 103 5.93 -0.57 18.78
CA ALA A 103 7.05 -0.14 19.62
C ALA A 103 7.20 1.39 19.64
N TYR A 104 7.08 2.04 18.48
CA TYR A 104 7.13 3.49 18.40
C TYR A 104 6.02 4.13 19.25
N GLN A 105 4.76 3.71 19.06
CA GLN A 105 3.62 4.23 19.82
C GLN A 105 3.74 4.00 21.33
N LEU A 106 4.26 2.84 21.75
CA LEU A 106 4.54 2.56 23.16
C LEU A 106 5.68 3.42 23.70
N ALA A 107 6.76 3.61 22.94
CA ALA A 107 7.93 4.37 23.37
C ALA A 107 7.65 5.87 23.54
N VAL A 108 6.85 6.47 22.66
CA VAL A 108 6.46 7.87 22.82
C VAL A 108 5.54 8.09 24.03
N ARG A 109 4.89 7.04 24.54
CA ARG A 109 3.98 7.09 25.70
C ARG A 109 4.66 6.70 27.02
N TYR A 110 5.51 5.67 27.04
CA TYR A 110 6.11 5.13 28.26
C TYR A 110 7.62 5.33 28.28
N LYS A 111 8.08 6.24 29.14
CA LYS A 111 9.51 6.55 29.33
C LYS A 111 10.38 5.31 29.63
N PRO A 112 9.99 4.36 30.51
CA PRO A 112 10.79 3.16 30.75
C PRO A 112 10.94 2.28 29.50
N TYR A 113 9.86 2.13 28.72
CA TYR A 113 9.90 1.39 27.46
C TYR A 113 10.74 2.14 26.41
N CYS A 114 10.64 3.47 26.33
CA CYS A 114 11.50 4.29 25.47
C CYS A 114 13.00 4.09 25.77
N GLN A 115 13.37 4.04 27.05
CA GLN A 115 14.75 3.78 27.47
C GLN A 115 15.21 2.39 27.06
N TYR A 116 14.34 1.38 27.22
CA TYR A 116 14.62 0.03 26.75
C TYR A 116 14.85 -0.02 25.23
N ILE A 117 13.95 0.57 24.44
CA ILE A 117 14.06 0.63 22.98
C ILE A 117 15.33 1.35 22.55
N THR A 118 15.63 2.50 23.16
CA THR A 118 16.86 3.27 22.86
C THR A 118 18.11 2.43 23.14
N ASN A 119 18.14 1.68 24.24
CA ASN A 119 19.27 0.82 24.59
C ASN A 119 19.46 -0.32 23.57
N ILE A 120 18.40 -1.05 23.22
CA ILE A 120 18.53 -2.18 22.28
C ILE A 120 18.89 -1.70 20.87
N LEU A 121 18.30 -0.59 20.41
CA LEU A 121 18.60 -0.04 19.07
C LEU A 121 19.98 0.62 19.01
N SER A 122 20.49 1.16 20.12
CA SER A 122 21.88 1.66 20.16
C SER A 122 22.92 0.55 20.02
N LYS A 123 22.55 -0.70 20.37
CA LYS A 123 23.42 -1.87 20.27
C LYS A 123 23.24 -2.62 18.96
N ASP A 124 22.01 -2.76 18.51
CA ASP A 124 21.67 -3.44 17.26
C ASP A 124 20.55 -2.66 16.55
N PRO A 125 20.91 -1.65 15.72
CA PRO A 125 19.94 -0.88 14.96
C PRO A 125 19.12 -1.74 13.99
N LYS A 126 19.65 -2.89 13.54
CA LYS A 126 19.02 -3.76 12.55
C LYS A 126 17.82 -4.52 13.09
N ILE A 127 17.51 -4.45 14.38
CA ILE A 127 16.30 -5.07 14.96
C ILE A 127 15.04 -4.68 14.18
N VAL A 128 14.94 -3.44 13.69
CA VAL A 128 13.79 -2.93 12.92
C VAL A 128 13.67 -3.57 11.53
N GLU A 129 14.71 -4.21 11.02
CA GLU A 129 14.75 -4.91 9.72
C GLU A 129 14.64 -6.44 9.87
N LYS A 130 14.66 -6.96 11.11
CA LYS A 130 14.58 -8.40 11.34
C LYS A 130 13.19 -8.95 11.01
N SER A 131 13.10 -10.28 10.93
CA SER A 131 11.83 -10.98 10.74
C SER A 131 10.79 -10.56 11.77
N MET A 132 9.50 -10.63 11.41
CA MET A 132 8.38 -10.35 12.31
C MET A 132 8.51 -11.06 13.67
N LYS A 133 8.98 -12.31 13.70
CA LYS A 133 9.18 -13.08 14.94
C LYS A 133 10.27 -12.47 15.83
N GLU A 134 11.39 -12.08 15.23
CA GLU A 134 12.49 -11.44 15.97
C GLU A 134 12.09 -10.05 16.46
N GLN A 135 11.39 -9.26 15.63
CA GLN A 135 10.84 -7.98 16.06
C GLN A 135 9.87 -8.16 17.22
N PHE A 136 8.95 -9.13 17.16
CA PHE A 136 8.04 -9.43 18.26
C PHE A 136 8.80 -9.78 19.54
N HIS A 137 9.81 -10.64 19.44
CA HIS A 137 10.62 -11.03 20.58
C HIS A 137 11.32 -9.83 21.24
N TRP A 138 12.04 -9.03 20.45
CA TRP A 138 12.84 -7.90 20.97
C TRP A 138 12.02 -6.68 21.37
N LEU A 139 10.91 -6.41 20.67
CA LEU A 139 10.12 -5.21 20.86
C LEU A 139 8.93 -5.43 21.80
N ILE A 140 8.42 -6.66 21.94
CA ILE A 140 7.23 -6.96 22.73
C ILE A 140 7.55 -7.97 23.83
N GLU A 141 7.93 -9.20 23.49
CA GLU A 141 8.08 -10.28 24.47
C GLU A 141 9.10 -9.93 25.56
N LYS A 142 10.33 -9.61 25.17
CA LYS A 142 11.44 -9.33 26.08
C LYS A 142 11.20 -8.12 27.01
N PRO A 143 10.75 -6.94 26.55
CA PRO A 143 10.51 -5.82 27.44
C PRO A 143 9.38 -6.09 28.45
N PHE A 144 8.30 -6.74 28.03
CA PHE A 144 7.11 -6.90 28.88
C PHE A 144 7.14 -8.15 29.76
N VAL A 145 7.87 -9.20 29.37
CA VAL A 145 7.95 -10.47 30.12
C VAL A 145 9.23 -10.57 30.93
N GLU A 146 10.39 -10.39 30.30
CA GLU A 146 11.69 -10.56 30.98
C GLU A 146 12.09 -9.32 31.78
N LYS A 147 11.96 -8.13 31.17
CA LYS A 147 12.41 -6.87 31.77
C LYS A 147 11.35 -6.17 32.60
N ASN A 148 10.09 -6.58 32.45
CA ASN A 148 8.94 -6.00 33.13
C ASN A 148 9.01 -4.46 33.10
N VAL A 149 9.22 -3.85 31.94
CA VAL A 149 9.49 -2.39 31.84
C VAL A 149 8.32 -1.52 32.31
N LEU A 150 7.12 -2.10 32.48
CA LEU A 150 5.96 -1.45 33.09
C LEU A 150 5.68 -1.93 34.53
N GLN A 151 6.67 -2.52 35.21
CA GLN A 151 6.54 -2.96 36.59
C GLN A 151 6.02 -1.81 37.48
N GLY A 152 4.95 -2.07 38.23
CA GLY A 152 4.27 -1.06 39.05
C GLY A 152 3.07 -0.38 38.38
N HIS A 153 2.92 -0.46 37.05
CA HIS A 153 1.67 -0.11 36.39
C HIS A 153 0.70 -1.30 36.51
N ARG A 154 -0.35 -1.14 37.32
CA ARG A 154 -1.39 -2.18 37.53
C ARG A 154 -2.45 -2.20 36.43
N SER A 155 -2.37 -1.31 35.44
CA SER A 155 -3.40 -1.10 34.44
C SER A 155 -3.08 -1.86 33.16
N ARG A 156 -4.12 -2.45 32.56
CA ARG A 156 -4.04 -3.11 31.25
C ARG A 156 -3.71 -2.08 30.16
N VAL A 157 -2.85 -2.47 29.23
CA VAL A 157 -2.40 -1.67 28.09
C VAL A 157 -3.02 -2.24 26.82
N LEU A 158 -3.94 -1.50 26.22
CA LEU A 158 -4.69 -1.93 25.04
C LEU A 158 -3.90 -1.73 23.76
N ILE A 159 -3.80 -2.79 22.95
CA ILE A 159 -3.29 -2.73 21.57
C ILE A 159 -4.43 -3.13 20.63
N ILE A 160 -4.78 -2.25 19.70
CA ILE A 160 -5.87 -2.45 18.73
C ILE A 160 -5.29 -2.72 17.35
N LEU A 161 -5.67 -3.84 16.75
CA LEU A 161 -5.31 -4.26 15.40
C LEU A 161 -6.59 -4.45 14.56
N ASP A 162 -6.95 -3.46 13.77
CA ASP A 162 -8.14 -3.49 12.90
C ASP A 162 -7.75 -3.82 11.45
N GLY A 163 -8.49 -4.72 10.83
CA GLY A 163 -8.25 -5.16 9.45
C GLY A 163 -7.17 -6.24 9.35
N LEU A 164 -7.19 -7.26 10.21
CA LEU A 164 -6.24 -8.38 10.11
C LEU A 164 -6.26 -9.06 8.72
N ASP A 165 -7.42 -9.14 8.07
CA ASP A 165 -7.59 -9.61 6.68
C ASP A 165 -6.92 -8.70 5.63
N GLU A 166 -6.54 -7.49 6.02
CA GLU A 166 -5.84 -6.54 5.18
C GLU A 166 -4.32 -6.67 5.25
N VAL A 167 -3.75 -7.39 6.22
CA VAL A 167 -2.30 -7.63 6.28
C VAL A 167 -1.82 -8.37 5.03
N GLU A 168 -0.66 -7.99 4.50
CA GLU A 168 -0.05 -8.64 3.34
C GLU A 168 0.41 -10.06 3.68
N GLY A 169 -0.06 -11.04 2.90
CA GLY A 169 0.32 -12.45 3.04
C GLY A 169 -0.48 -13.22 4.09
N ILE A 170 -1.08 -14.35 3.67
CA ILE A 170 -1.87 -15.23 4.56
C ILE A 170 -0.97 -15.83 5.66
N ASP A 171 0.28 -16.18 5.33
CA ASP A 171 1.22 -16.74 6.31
C ASP A 171 1.60 -15.72 7.39
N ALA A 172 1.72 -14.44 7.01
CA ALA A 172 1.97 -13.35 7.96
C ALA A 172 0.77 -13.13 8.89
N GLN A 173 -0.46 -13.19 8.37
CA GLN A 173 -1.69 -13.13 9.19
C GLN A 173 -1.73 -14.27 10.22
N ARG A 174 -1.47 -15.51 9.79
CA ARG A 174 -1.41 -16.69 10.68
C ARG A 174 -0.31 -16.58 11.72
N LEU A 175 0.89 -16.15 11.30
CA LEU A 175 2.03 -15.95 12.20
C LEU A 175 1.72 -14.88 13.26
N LEU A 176 1.09 -13.78 12.88
CA LEU A 176 0.71 -12.70 13.79
C LEU A 176 -0.24 -13.21 14.89
N VAL A 177 -1.30 -13.94 14.52
CA VAL A 177 -2.22 -14.56 15.48
C VAL A 177 -1.49 -15.55 16.39
N ALA A 178 -0.58 -16.35 15.84
CA ALA A 178 0.20 -17.32 16.62
C ALA A 178 1.15 -16.67 17.63
N LEU A 179 1.88 -15.62 17.24
CA LEU A 179 2.80 -14.90 18.13
C LEU A 179 2.05 -14.25 19.29
N ILE A 180 1.00 -13.48 18.99
CA ILE A 180 0.21 -12.78 20.00
C ILE A 180 -0.58 -13.76 20.87
N GLY A 181 -1.16 -14.80 20.27
CA GLY A 181 -1.90 -15.85 20.97
C GLY A 181 -1.05 -16.57 22.02
N ARG A 182 0.15 -17.01 21.63
CA ARG A 182 1.10 -17.65 22.57
C ARG A 182 1.55 -16.70 23.66
N PHE A 183 1.90 -15.47 23.30
CA PHE A 183 2.27 -14.45 24.29
C PHE A 183 1.17 -14.19 25.32
N ALA A 184 -0.09 -14.07 24.86
CA ALA A 184 -1.24 -13.85 25.73
C ALA A 184 -1.50 -15.03 26.67
N ALA A 185 -1.30 -16.26 26.19
CA ALA A 185 -1.51 -17.47 26.96
C ALA A 185 -0.37 -17.77 27.95
N ASP A 186 0.88 -17.67 27.50
CA ASP A 186 2.03 -18.24 28.19
C ASP A 186 2.71 -17.26 29.16
N HIS A 187 2.41 -15.95 29.05
CA HIS A 187 3.10 -14.92 29.82
C HIS A 187 2.16 -14.02 30.62
N THR A 188 2.61 -13.61 31.81
CA THR A 188 1.95 -12.53 32.56
C THR A 188 2.49 -11.20 32.06
N SER A 189 1.64 -10.42 31.40
CA SER A 189 1.99 -9.12 30.81
C SER A 189 0.80 -8.17 30.93
N PRO A 190 1.01 -6.86 31.07
CA PRO A 190 -0.07 -5.87 31.06
C PRO A 190 -0.69 -5.67 29.67
N LEU A 191 -0.05 -6.15 28.60
CA LEU A 191 -0.55 -5.97 27.24
C LEU A 191 -1.76 -6.86 26.96
N ILE A 192 -2.82 -6.26 26.43
CA ILE A 192 -4.01 -6.96 25.91
C ILE A 192 -4.31 -6.49 24.50
N TRP A 193 -4.92 -7.37 23.69
CA TRP A 193 -4.97 -7.24 22.24
C TRP A 193 -6.41 -7.31 21.74
N ALA A 194 -6.87 -6.30 21.03
CA ALA A 194 -8.14 -6.32 20.32
C ALA A 194 -7.88 -6.48 18.82
N PHE A 195 -8.45 -7.52 18.21
CA PHE A 195 -8.42 -7.77 16.78
C PHE A 195 -9.78 -7.52 16.15
N ALA A 196 -9.77 -6.96 14.95
CA ALA A 196 -10.95 -6.95 14.09
C ALA A 196 -10.61 -7.45 12.70
N SER A 197 -11.46 -8.35 12.18
CA SER A 197 -11.22 -8.98 10.88
C SER A 197 -12.49 -9.46 10.20
N ARG A 198 -12.39 -9.73 8.89
CA ARG A 198 -13.36 -10.58 8.21
C ARG A 198 -13.27 -12.02 8.74
N SER A 199 -14.38 -12.74 8.64
CA SER A 199 -14.49 -14.17 8.96
C SER A 199 -13.89 -15.04 7.84
N GLU A 200 -12.65 -14.77 7.42
CA GLU A 200 -11.99 -15.55 6.39
C GLU A 200 -11.52 -16.90 6.95
N PRO A 201 -11.61 -18.01 6.19
CA PRO A 201 -11.31 -19.35 6.70
C PRO A 201 -9.93 -19.47 7.34
N ASP A 202 -8.92 -18.82 6.76
CA ASP A 202 -7.54 -18.86 7.26
C ASP A 202 -7.36 -18.15 8.60
N ILE A 203 -8.06 -17.03 8.80
CA ILE A 203 -8.03 -16.28 10.06
C ILE A 203 -8.79 -17.06 11.14
N ILE A 204 -9.97 -17.58 10.82
CA ILE A 204 -10.74 -18.43 11.73
C ILE A 204 -9.89 -19.63 12.18
N HIS A 205 -9.24 -20.29 11.23
CA HIS A 205 -8.35 -21.41 11.52
C HIS A 205 -7.17 -20.99 12.41
N ALA A 206 -6.55 -19.82 12.16
CA ALA A 206 -5.45 -19.32 12.97
C ALA A 206 -5.85 -19.12 14.44
N PHE A 207 -7.03 -18.55 14.72
CA PHE A 207 -7.53 -18.41 16.09
C PHE A 207 -7.91 -19.76 16.72
N ARG A 208 -8.55 -20.66 15.97
CA ARG A 208 -9.05 -21.93 16.52
C ARG A 208 -8.00 -23.04 16.66
N SER A 209 -6.90 -22.97 15.91
CA SER A 209 -5.86 -24.00 15.91
C SER A 209 -4.91 -23.93 17.10
N LEU A 210 -4.90 -22.82 17.84
CA LEU A 210 -4.04 -22.62 19.01
C LEU A 210 -4.72 -23.20 20.26
N PRO A 211 -4.19 -24.26 20.89
CA PRO A 211 -4.88 -24.94 22.00
C PRO A 211 -5.23 -24.05 23.19
N GLN A 212 -4.42 -23.02 23.44
CA GLN A 212 -4.58 -22.08 24.56
C GLN A 212 -5.46 -20.86 24.22
N MET A 213 -5.87 -20.69 22.96
CA MET A 213 -6.65 -19.53 22.52
C MET A 213 -8.06 -19.48 23.12
N PRO A 214 -8.82 -20.60 23.22
CA PRO A 214 -10.20 -20.57 23.73
C PRO A 214 -10.33 -20.02 25.17
N SER A 215 -9.30 -20.16 26.01
CA SER A 215 -9.31 -19.66 27.39
C SER A 215 -8.78 -18.23 27.54
N SER A 216 -8.10 -17.70 26.51
CA SER A 216 -7.44 -16.38 26.53
C SER A 216 -8.08 -15.37 25.58
N CYS A 217 -9.03 -15.79 24.74
CA CYS A 217 -9.68 -14.98 23.72
C CYS A 217 -11.19 -14.89 23.93
N ARG A 218 -11.70 -13.66 24.01
CA ARG A 218 -13.12 -13.34 23.92
C ARG A 218 -13.50 -13.12 22.45
N GLU A 219 -14.37 -13.95 21.90
CA GLU A 219 -14.87 -13.85 20.53
C GLU A 219 -16.19 -13.08 20.49
N ILE A 220 -16.32 -12.09 19.62
CA ILE A 220 -17.57 -11.39 19.32
C ILE A 220 -17.82 -11.45 17.82
N GLN A 221 -18.81 -12.26 17.42
CA GLN A 221 -19.24 -12.33 16.03
C GLN A 221 -20.31 -11.27 15.75
N VAL A 222 -20.01 -10.37 14.82
CA VAL A 222 -20.97 -9.37 14.32
C VAL A 222 -21.73 -9.95 13.12
N HIS A 223 -22.96 -10.37 13.38
CA HIS A 223 -23.84 -10.91 12.35
C HIS A 223 -24.52 -9.81 11.52
N ILE A 224 -24.67 -10.07 10.22
CA ILE A 224 -25.67 -9.38 9.41
C ILE A 224 -27.05 -9.86 9.90
N ASP A 225 -28.03 -8.95 9.93
CA ASP A 225 -29.43 -9.24 10.25
C ASP A 225 -29.71 -9.70 11.71
N SER A 226 -28.84 -9.35 12.66
CA SER A 226 -29.18 -9.48 14.09
C SER A 226 -30.27 -8.51 14.52
N ASP A 227 -31.08 -8.86 15.50
CA ASP A 227 -32.15 -7.99 16.04
C ASP A 227 -31.60 -6.62 16.46
N GLN A 228 -30.51 -6.61 17.22
CA GLN A 228 -29.85 -5.37 17.64
C GLN A 228 -29.25 -4.62 16.44
N GLY A 229 -28.61 -5.32 15.50
CA GLY A 229 -28.08 -4.68 14.30
C GLY A 229 -29.15 -4.04 13.41
N ARG A 230 -30.35 -4.62 13.36
CA ARG A 230 -31.53 -4.04 12.68
C ARG A 230 -32.04 -2.80 13.41
N ALA A 231 -32.20 -2.87 14.74
CA ALA A 231 -32.61 -1.71 15.53
C ALA A 231 -31.63 -0.54 15.41
N ASP A 232 -30.32 -0.81 15.46
CA ASP A 232 -29.27 0.18 15.28
C ASP A 232 -29.31 0.82 13.88
N MET A 233 -29.53 0.01 12.84
CA MET A 233 -29.68 0.47 11.47
C MET A 233 -30.93 1.36 11.30
N GLU A 234 -32.06 0.96 11.87
CA GLU A 234 -33.28 1.75 11.85
C GLU A 234 -33.06 3.11 12.54
N LEU A 235 -32.43 3.13 13.72
CA LEU A 235 -32.08 4.36 14.41
C LEU A 235 -31.20 5.28 13.56
N PHE A 236 -30.15 4.72 12.96
CA PHE A 236 -29.26 5.43 12.04
C PHE A 236 -30.05 6.03 10.86
N LEU A 237 -30.83 5.20 10.14
CA LEU A 237 -31.59 5.64 8.98
C LEU A 237 -32.63 6.72 9.35
N ARG A 238 -33.39 6.54 10.43
CA ARG A 238 -34.39 7.53 10.87
C ARG A 238 -33.76 8.88 11.14
N LYS A 239 -32.63 8.92 11.84
CA LYS A 239 -31.93 10.18 12.11
C LYS A 239 -31.43 10.83 10.82
N ARG A 240 -30.79 10.07 9.93
CA ARG A 240 -30.28 10.59 8.66
C ARG A 240 -31.39 11.06 7.72
N PHE A 241 -32.51 10.35 7.63
CA PHE A 241 -33.68 10.81 6.86
C PHE A 241 -34.30 12.09 7.43
N ASN A 242 -34.36 12.24 8.76
CA ASN A 242 -34.82 13.48 9.38
C ASN A 242 -33.90 14.65 9.03
N GLU A 243 -32.58 14.46 9.11
CA GLU A 243 -31.58 15.47 8.75
C GLU A 243 -31.69 15.88 7.27
N ILE A 244 -31.89 14.92 6.36
CA ILE A 244 -32.15 15.18 4.94
C ILE A 244 -33.47 15.95 4.77
N ARG A 245 -34.55 15.52 5.43
CA ARG A 245 -35.85 16.19 5.33
C ARG A 245 -35.75 17.66 5.74
N GLU A 246 -35.07 17.95 6.84
CA GLU A 246 -34.82 19.32 7.33
C GLU A 246 -33.95 20.12 6.36
N ARG A 247 -32.85 19.53 5.86
CA ARG A 247 -31.92 20.20 4.95
C ARG A 247 -32.57 20.59 3.62
N TYR A 248 -33.36 19.69 3.03
CA TYR A 248 -33.93 19.86 1.69
C TYR A 248 -35.39 20.36 1.70
N GLY A 249 -35.99 20.58 2.87
CA GLY A 249 -37.40 20.96 2.99
C GLY A 249 -38.36 19.92 2.40
N ALA A 250 -38.03 18.63 2.55
CA ALA A 250 -38.89 17.56 2.04
C ALA A 250 -40.20 17.45 2.84
N PRO A 251 -41.27 16.86 2.28
CA PRO A 251 -42.56 16.72 2.97
C PRO A 251 -42.43 16.05 4.34
N LEU A 252 -43.29 16.43 5.30
CA LEU A 252 -43.26 15.87 6.66
C LEU A 252 -43.36 14.34 6.68
N GLU A 253 -44.17 13.77 5.78
CA GLU A 253 -44.38 12.33 5.60
C GLU A 253 -43.29 11.64 4.77
N TRP A 254 -42.22 12.35 4.39
CA TRP A 254 -41.10 11.80 3.63
C TRP A 254 -39.93 11.37 4.56
N PRO A 255 -39.34 10.18 4.34
CA PRO A 255 -39.85 9.10 3.49
C PRO A 255 -41.15 8.52 4.05
N SER A 256 -42.00 7.96 3.18
CA SER A 256 -43.17 7.22 3.66
C SER A 256 -42.72 6.06 4.57
N GLU A 257 -43.50 5.69 5.58
CA GLU A 257 -43.09 4.60 6.49
C GLU A 257 -42.90 3.28 5.71
N VAL A 258 -43.64 3.07 4.62
CA VAL A 258 -43.47 1.92 3.73
C VAL A 258 -42.09 1.95 3.04
N ASP A 259 -41.69 3.08 2.50
CA ASP A 259 -40.39 3.25 1.83
C ASP A 259 -39.23 3.16 2.81
N PHE A 260 -39.39 3.76 3.99
CA PHE A 260 -38.44 3.62 5.09
C PHE A 260 -38.23 2.14 5.45
N LEU A 261 -39.31 1.39 5.67
CA LEU A 261 -39.24 -0.03 6.03
C LEU A 261 -38.63 -0.88 4.92
N ARG A 262 -38.83 -0.53 3.64
CA ARG A 262 -38.16 -1.20 2.51
C ARG A 262 -36.64 -1.06 2.60
N ILE A 263 -36.14 0.15 2.87
CA ILE A 263 -34.69 0.42 2.99
C ILE A 263 -34.12 -0.20 4.25
N ALA A 264 -34.79 -0.05 5.39
CA ALA A 264 -34.36 -0.64 6.65
C ALA A 264 -34.23 -2.18 6.53
N LYS A 265 -35.20 -2.82 5.89
CA LYS A 265 -35.18 -4.26 5.59
C LYS A 265 -34.09 -4.65 4.58
N ALA A 266 -33.83 -3.84 3.56
CA ALA A 266 -32.75 -4.12 2.61
C ALA A 266 -31.36 -3.99 3.24
N ALA A 267 -31.21 -3.04 4.17
CA ALA A 267 -30.00 -2.83 4.93
C ALA A 267 -29.77 -3.96 5.96
N SER A 268 -30.79 -4.38 6.70
CA SER A 268 -30.72 -5.54 7.63
C SER A 268 -29.44 -5.56 8.50
N GLY A 269 -29.05 -4.42 9.07
CA GLY A 269 -27.84 -4.29 9.90
C GLY A 269 -26.50 -4.18 9.13
N LEU A 270 -26.53 -4.17 7.79
CA LEU A 270 -25.39 -3.91 6.92
C LEU A 270 -25.18 -2.39 6.77
N PHE A 271 -24.42 -1.79 7.67
CA PHE A 271 -24.13 -0.34 7.72
C PHE A 271 -23.64 0.24 6.40
N ILE A 272 -22.84 -0.48 5.64
CA ILE A 272 -22.39 0.03 4.34
C ILE A 272 -23.53 0.25 3.34
N PHE A 273 -24.60 -0.55 3.41
CA PHE A 273 -25.79 -0.32 2.59
C PHE A 273 -26.46 0.99 2.99
N GLY A 274 -26.75 1.15 4.29
CA GLY A 274 -27.38 2.36 4.82
C GLY A 274 -26.56 3.62 4.49
N GLU A 275 -25.27 3.61 4.76
CA GLU A 275 -24.34 4.70 4.46
C GLU A 275 -24.29 5.04 2.96
N THR A 276 -24.24 4.03 2.09
CA THR A 276 -24.19 4.25 0.64
C THR A 276 -25.52 4.80 0.11
N ALA A 277 -26.64 4.28 0.58
CA ALA A 277 -27.96 4.76 0.23
C ALA A 277 -28.17 6.21 0.69
N ILE A 278 -27.82 6.51 1.95
CA ILE A 278 -27.90 7.87 2.49
C ILE A 278 -26.99 8.81 1.71
N ARG A 279 -25.72 8.47 1.43
CA ARG A 279 -24.82 9.33 0.62
C ARG A 279 -25.30 9.51 -0.83
N PHE A 280 -26.10 8.60 -1.36
CA PHE A 280 -26.71 8.73 -2.69
C PHE A 280 -27.96 9.62 -2.69
N ILE A 281 -28.69 9.65 -1.58
CA ILE A 281 -29.91 10.44 -1.40
C ILE A 281 -29.58 11.87 -0.95
N ASP A 282 -28.63 12.00 -0.02
CA ASP A 282 -28.13 13.24 0.59
C ASP A 282 -27.06 13.90 -0.29
N ASP A 283 -27.43 14.31 -1.51
CA ASP A 283 -26.52 14.98 -2.42
C ASP A 283 -27.15 16.19 -3.15
N ASP A 284 -26.60 17.38 -2.87
CA ASP A 284 -27.05 18.67 -3.39
C ASP A 284 -26.83 18.85 -4.91
N ASN A 285 -25.91 18.09 -5.50
CA ASN A 285 -25.41 18.29 -6.86
C ASN A 285 -26.05 17.34 -7.89
N TYR A 286 -26.60 16.20 -7.45
CA TYR A 286 -26.98 15.11 -8.36
C TYR A 286 -28.47 14.79 -8.44
N GLY A 287 -29.29 15.26 -7.51
CA GLY A 287 -30.75 15.16 -7.62
C GLY A 287 -31.47 15.49 -6.33
N ASN A 288 -32.79 15.68 -6.40
CA ASN A 288 -33.58 15.85 -5.18
C ASN A 288 -33.69 14.52 -4.41
N PRO A 289 -33.71 14.54 -3.06
CA PRO A 289 -33.68 13.34 -2.24
C PRO A 289 -34.88 12.41 -2.48
N ILE A 290 -36.05 12.96 -2.85
CA ILE A 290 -37.26 12.18 -3.14
C ILE A 290 -37.05 11.26 -4.35
N SER A 291 -36.51 11.81 -5.44
CA SER A 291 -36.23 11.03 -6.66
C SER A 291 -35.09 10.02 -6.47
N GLN A 292 -34.06 10.37 -5.71
CA GLN A 292 -32.95 9.47 -5.40
C GLN A 292 -33.41 8.30 -4.53
N LEU A 293 -34.29 8.56 -3.56
CA LEU A 293 -34.91 7.52 -2.76
C LEU A 293 -35.65 6.51 -3.65
N GLY A 294 -36.43 6.99 -4.63
CA GLY A 294 -37.11 6.14 -5.60
C GLY A 294 -36.16 5.24 -6.39
N ILE A 295 -34.97 5.73 -6.73
CA ILE A 295 -33.93 4.94 -7.41
C ILE A 295 -33.38 3.82 -6.51
N VAL A 296 -33.16 4.10 -5.22
CA VAL A 296 -32.71 3.10 -4.24
C VAL A 296 -33.78 2.02 -4.05
N ILE A 297 -35.05 2.41 -3.90
CA ILE A 297 -36.18 1.48 -3.76
C ILE A 297 -36.29 0.56 -4.99
N ALA A 298 -36.20 1.13 -6.19
CA ALA A 298 -36.23 0.33 -7.41
C ALA A 298 -35.07 -0.68 -7.50
N ALA A 299 -33.89 -0.36 -6.94
CA ALA A 299 -32.78 -1.31 -6.86
C ALA A 299 -33.09 -2.46 -5.89
N ILE A 300 -33.67 -2.14 -4.73
CA ILE A 300 -34.09 -3.13 -3.73
C ILE A 300 -35.12 -4.10 -4.32
N GLU A 301 -36.16 -3.57 -4.97
CA GLU A 301 -37.23 -4.37 -5.57
C GLU A 301 -36.74 -5.26 -6.72
N ALA A 302 -35.70 -4.82 -7.42
CA ALA A 302 -35.05 -5.61 -8.46
C ALA A 302 -34.11 -6.71 -7.92
N THR A 303 -33.97 -6.86 -6.59
CA THR A 303 -33.08 -7.87 -5.98
C THR A 303 -33.84 -9.19 -5.74
N PRO A 304 -33.46 -10.30 -6.41
CA PRO A 304 -34.13 -11.59 -6.19
C PRO A 304 -33.90 -12.13 -4.77
N LEU A 305 -34.94 -12.70 -4.15
CA LEU A 305 -34.85 -13.36 -2.83
C LEU A 305 -33.81 -14.49 -2.80
N THR A 306 -33.63 -15.20 -3.91
CA THR A 306 -32.61 -16.24 -4.04
C THR A 306 -31.19 -15.69 -3.93
N ALA A 307 -30.94 -14.49 -4.46
CA ALA A 307 -29.64 -13.83 -4.36
C ALA A 307 -29.33 -13.40 -2.93
N LEU A 308 -30.32 -12.90 -2.18
CA LEU A 308 -30.18 -12.53 -0.77
C LEU A 308 -29.83 -13.74 0.12
N ARG A 309 -30.35 -14.93 -0.20
CA ARG A 309 -30.03 -16.17 0.52
C ARG A 309 -28.62 -16.69 0.19
N ALA A 310 -28.14 -16.48 -1.02
CA ALA A 310 -26.86 -16.99 -1.49
C ALA A 310 -25.68 -16.07 -1.15
N ASN A 311 -25.89 -14.76 -1.12
CA ASN A 311 -24.84 -13.77 -0.90
C ASN A 311 -25.32 -12.71 0.13
N PRO A 312 -24.72 -12.66 1.33
CA PRO A 312 -25.05 -11.65 2.35
C PRO A 312 -24.77 -10.21 1.90
N LEU A 313 -24.00 -10.00 0.82
CA LEU A 313 -23.73 -8.70 0.22
C LEU A 313 -24.62 -8.40 -1.01
N ALA A 314 -25.61 -9.24 -1.32
CA ALA A 314 -26.43 -9.06 -2.52
C ALA A 314 -27.18 -7.71 -2.56
N SER A 315 -27.70 -7.22 -1.42
CA SER A 315 -28.37 -5.91 -1.36
C SER A 315 -27.43 -4.77 -1.76
N ILE A 316 -26.20 -4.76 -1.21
CA ILE A 316 -25.22 -3.71 -1.53
C ILE A 316 -24.68 -3.86 -2.96
N ASP A 317 -24.49 -5.10 -3.44
CA ASP A 317 -24.09 -5.37 -4.81
C ASP A 317 -25.12 -4.85 -5.81
N LYS A 318 -26.42 -5.00 -5.49
CA LYS A 318 -27.49 -4.47 -6.34
C LYS A 318 -27.57 -2.94 -6.32
N LEU A 319 -27.29 -2.32 -5.17
CA LEU A 319 -27.20 -0.87 -5.07
C LEU A 319 -26.01 -0.33 -5.88
N TYR A 320 -24.83 -0.97 -5.80
CA TYR A 320 -23.67 -0.63 -6.64
C TYR A 320 -23.98 -0.80 -8.12
N GLU A 321 -24.60 -1.92 -8.52
CA GLU A 321 -25.04 -2.15 -9.90
C GLU A 321 -25.97 -1.03 -10.38
N ARG A 322 -26.91 -0.59 -9.54
CA ARG A 322 -27.83 0.51 -9.89
C ARG A 322 -27.09 1.83 -10.07
N ILE A 323 -26.19 2.18 -9.15
CA ILE A 323 -25.38 3.41 -9.22
C ILE A 323 -24.54 3.40 -10.50
N LEU A 324 -23.83 2.31 -10.79
CA LEU A 324 -23.01 2.16 -12.00
C LEU A 324 -23.85 2.14 -13.29
N SER A 325 -25.10 1.67 -13.22
CA SER A 325 -26.02 1.70 -14.36
C SER A 325 -26.46 3.12 -14.74
N THR A 326 -26.30 4.11 -13.85
CA THR A 326 -26.55 5.53 -14.18
C THR A 326 -25.47 6.12 -15.08
N ILE A 327 -24.31 5.46 -15.22
CA ILE A 327 -23.24 5.89 -16.11
C ILE A 327 -23.67 5.63 -17.56
N PRO A 328 -23.63 6.66 -18.44
CA PRO A 328 -23.87 6.52 -19.87
C PRO A 328 -23.02 5.40 -20.49
N SER A 329 -23.59 4.65 -21.45
CA SER A 329 -22.94 3.46 -22.02
C SER A 329 -21.62 3.75 -22.73
N ASP A 330 -21.48 4.94 -23.30
CA ASP A 330 -20.28 5.49 -23.94
C ASP A 330 -19.19 5.88 -22.93
N VAL A 331 -19.57 6.38 -21.74
CA VAL A 331 -18.64 6.79 -20.67
C VAL A 331 -18.23 5.62 -19.77
N ARG A 332 -19.06 4.59 -19.68
CA ARG A 332 -18.86 3.44 -18.77
C ARG A 332 -17.51 2.72 -18.95
N PRO A 333 -17.03 2.38 -20.16
CA PRO A 333 -15.74 1.69 -20.30
C PRO A 333 -14.58 2.48 -19.70
N ILE A 334 -14.56 3.80 -19.92
CA ILE A 334 -13.55 4.70 -19.35
C ILE A 334 -13.64 4.71 -17.83
N THR A 335 -14.85 4.84 -17.29
CA THR A 335 -15.09 4.84 -15.85
C THR A 335 -14.60 3.55 -15.20
N MET A 336 -14.88 2.39 -15.81
CA MET A 336 -14.43 1.11 -15.27
C MET A 336 -12.91 0.94 -15.31
N ARG A 337 -12.23 1.45 -16.35
CA ARG A 337 -10.76 1.45 -16.40
C ARG A 337 -10.16 2.35 -15.32
N LEU A 338 -10.73 3.55 -15.14
CA LEU A 338 -10.31 4.50 -14.10
C LEU A 338 -10.43 3.87 -12.70
N LEU A 339 -11.58 3.27 -12.37
CA LEU A 339 -11.80 2.58 -11.09
C LEU A 339 -10.91 1.35 -10.93
N GLY A 340 -10.76 0.54 -11.98
CA GLY A 340 -9.91 -0.65 -11.97
C GLY A 340 -8.45 -0.34 -11.66
N LEU A 341 -7.88 0.66 -12.36
CA LEU A 341 -6.51 1.11 -12.14
C LEU A 341 -6.31 1.74 -10.76
N SER A 342 -7.35 2.40 -10.22
CA SER A 342 -7.27 3.05 -8.91
C SER A 342 -7.31 2.05 -7.75
N PHE A 343 -7.99 0.91 -7.90
CA PHE A 343 -8.26 0.00 -6.78
C PHE A 343 -7.50 -1.32 -6.81
N ALA A 344 -6.98 -1.74 -7.97
CA ALA A 344 -6.35 -3.04 -8.11
C ALA A 344 -4.99 -3.10 -7.38
N TYR A 345 -4.78 -4.13 -6.58
CA TYR A 345 -3.57 -4.30 -5.77
C TYR A 345 -2.27 -4.16 -6.59
N LYS A 346 -2.21 -4.79 -7.77
CA LYS A 346 -1.05 -4.77 -8.65
C LYS A 346 -0.74 -3.39 -9.23
N THR A 347 -1.68 -2.45 -9.19
CA THR A 347 -1.52 -1.08 -9.71
C THR A 347 -1.45 -0.04 -8.61
N LEU A 348 -1.57 -0.41 -7.32
CA LEU A 348 -1.55 0.55 -6.20
C LEU A 348 -0.23 1.31 -6.08
N ARG A 349 0.89 0.80 -6.59
CA ARG A 349 2.12 1.60 -6.65
C ARG A 349 1.99 2.83 -7.57
N PHE A 350 1.08 2.78 -8.53
CA PHE A 350 0.88 3.75 -9.61
C PHE A 350 -0.54 4.33 -9.65
N HIS A 351 -1.22 4.40 -8.50
CA HIS A 351 -2.62 4.79 -8.42
C HIS A 351 -2.88 6.30 -8.31
N GLN A 352 -1.86 7.13 -8.55
CA GLN A 352 -2.03 8.58 -8.54
C GLN A 352 -3.02 8.99 -9.65
N PHE A 353 -4.00 9.81 -9.28
CA PHE A 353 -5.14 10.15 -10.13
C PHE A 353 -4.70 10.80 -11.45
N TRP A 354 -3.74 11.73 -11.39
CA TRP A 354 -3.19 12.39 -12.58
C TRP A 354 -2.50 11.38 -13.51
N LEU A 355 -1.77 10.41 -12.96
CA LEU A 355 -1.04 9.40 -13.73
C LEU A 355 -2.03 8.51 -14.48
N ILE A 356 -3.04 7.99 -13.77
CA ILE A 356 -4.10 7.18 -14.37
C ILE A 356 -4.82 7.94 -15.48
N CYS A 357 -5.16 9.23 -15.26
CA CYS A 357 -5.82 10.04 -16.28
C CYS A 357 -4.95 10.17 -17.55
N ASN A 358 -3.66 10.44 -17.40
CA ASN A 358 -2.74 10.54 -18.54
C ASN A 358 -2.53 9.21 -19.26
N TRP A 359 -2.46 8.10 -18.53
CA TRP A 359 -2.39 6.75 -19.09
C TRP A 359 -3.63 6.41 -19.93
N LEU A 360 -4.80 6.80 -19.45
CA LEU A 360 -6.08 6.63 -20.14
C LEU A 360 -6.38 7.72 -21.17
N GLU A 361 -5.47 8.68 -21.39
CA GLU A 361 -5.63 9.84 -22.30
C GLU A 361 -6.85 10.72 -21.98
N LEU A 362 -7.24 10.80 -20.70
CA LEU A 362 -8.42 11.54 -20.27
C LEU A 362 -8.07 12.99 -19.98
N SER A 363 -8.78 13.92 -20.61
CA SER A 363 -8.78 15.31 -20.14
C SER A 363 -9.34 15.38 -18.72
N GLN A 364 -9.04 16.46 -18.02
CA GLN A 364 -9.64 16.71 -16.71
C GLN A 364 -11.17 16.65 -16.79
N ALA A 365 -11.77 17.27 -17.80
CA ALA A 365 -13.23 17.25 -18.00
C ALA A 365 -13.78 15.83 -18.19
N ASP A 366 -13.09 14.97 -18.96
CA ASP A 366 -13.52 13.59 -19.19
C ASP A 366 -13.41 12.75 -17.92
N ALA A 367 -12.33 12.91 -17.16
CA ALA A 367 -12.11 12.20 -15.90
C ALA A 367 -13.20 12.56 -14.87
N TYR A 368 -13.50 13.84 -14.67
CA TYR A 368 -14.59 14.27 -13.78
C TYR A 368 -15.97 13.90 -14.34
N GLY A 369 -16.15 13.92 -15.66
CA GLY A 369 -17.35 13.43 -16.32
C GLY A 369 -17.62 11.95 -16.03
N ALA A 370 -16.59 11.11 -16.07
CA ALA A 370 -16.64 9.69 -15.74
C ALA A 370 -16.98 9.44 -14.26
N LEU A 371 -16.48 10.28 -13.34
CA LEU A 371 -16.72 10.15 -11.91
C LEU A 371 -18.02 10.80 -11.42
N ARG A 372 -18.66 11.64 -12.25
CA ARG A 372 -19.78 12.51 -11.87
C ARG A 372 -20.90 11.77 -11.12
N LYS A 373 -21.25 10.55 -11.51
CA LYS A 373 -22.36 9.79 -10.87
C LYS A 373 -21.93 8.86 -9.74
N LEU A 374 -20.69 8.98 -9.26
CA LEU A 374 -20.08 8.05 -8.30
C LEU A 374 -19.83 8.65 -6.91
N HIS A 375 -20.32 9.86 -6.63
CA HIS A 375 -20.13 10.55 -5.34
C HIS A 375 -20.50 9.70 -4.11
N SER A 376 -21.51 8.83 -4.23
CA SER A 376 -21.99 7.97 -3.15
C SER A 376 -21.14 6.72 -2.92
N VAL A 377 -20.15 6.44 -3.76
CA VAL A 377 -19.29 5.25 -3.66
C VAL A 377 -17.80 5.57 -3.72
N VAL A 378 -17.45 6.73 -4.27
CA VAL A 378 -16.08 7.21 -4.45
C VAL A 378 -15.96 8.64 -3.93
N ARG A 379 -14.85 8.93 -3.26
CA ARG A 379 -14.43 10.29 -2.88
C ARG A 379 -13.86 10.97 -4.11
N ILE A 380 -14.67 11.82 -4.74
CA ILE A 380 -14.25 12.55 -5.95
C ILE A 380 -13.17 13.58 -5.54
N PRO A 381 -11.96 13.52 -6.14
CA PRO A 381 -10.90 14.46 -5.82
C PRO A 381 -11.29 15.92 -6.10
N SER A 382 -10.67 16.87 -5.38
CA SER A 382 -10.82 18.29 -5.73
C SER A 382 -10.27 18.58 -7.12
N GLN A 383 -10.77 19.63 -7.80
CA GLN A 383 -10.25 20.02 -9.13
C GLN A 383 -8.78 20.46 -9.11
N HIS A 384 -8.24 20.80 -7.93
CA HIS A 384 -6.81 21.05 -7.72
C HIS A 384 -6.11 19.72 -7.45
N ILE A 385 -5.59 19.12 -8.52
CA ILE A 385 -4.93 17.81 -8.48
C ILE A 385 -3.46 18.01 -8.08
N LYS A 386 -3.02 17.32 -7.03
CA LYS A 386 -1.62 17.23 -6.59
C LYS A 386 -1.03 15.87 -6.98
N TYR A 387 0.29 15.71 -6.92
CA TYR A 387 0.97 14.45 -7.28
C TYR A 387 0.48 13.23 -6.49
N HIS A 388 0.09 13.42 -5.23
CA HIS A 388 -0.40 12.38 -4.33
C HIS A 388 -1.94 12.30 -4.29
N THR A 389 -2.64 13.01 -5.16
CA THR A 389 -4.10 12.90 -5.24
C THR A 389 -4.46 11.53 -5.78
N GLU A 390 -5.27 10.80 -5.03
CA GLU A 390 -5.70 9.43 -5.33
C GLU A 390 -7.23 9.36 -5.40
N LEU A 391 -7.73 8.39 -6.16
CA LEU A 391 -9.15 8.10 -6.19
C LEU A 391 -9.46 7.05 -5.13
N GLU A 392 -10.26 7.40 -4.13
CA GLU A 392 -10.55 6.51 -3.01
C GLU A 392 -12.01 6.06 -3.00
N PRO A 393 -12.31 4.77 -2.77
CA PRO A 393 -13.67 4.37 -2.47
C PRO A 393 -14.04 4.86 -1.06
N HIS A 394 -15.31 5.21 -0.83
CA HIS A 394 -15.77 5.52 0.53
C HIS A 394 -15.68 4.29 1.45
N HIS A 395 -15.71 3.09 0.89
CA HIS A 395 -15.55 1.85 1.63
C HIS A 395 -14.98 0.73 0.74
N LYS A 396 -14.12 -0.11 1.32
CA LYS A 396 -13.44 -1.23 0.65
C LYS A 396 -14.38 -2.23 -0.04
N SER A 397 -15.63 -2.39 0.43
CA SER A 397 -16.59 -3.27 -0.23
C SER A 397 -16.90 -2.88 -1.68
N PHE A 398 -16.74 -1.59 -2.04
CA PHE A 398 -16.91 -1.12 -3.40
C PHE A 398 -15.72 -1.51 -4.29
N SER A 399 -14.48 -1.33 -3.82
CA SER A 399 -13.31 -1.85 -4.56
C SER A 399 -13.38 -3.37 -4.72
N ASP A 400 -13.78 -4.09 -3.66
CA ASP A 400 -13.96 -5.55 -3.72
C ASP A 400 -15.07 -5.96 -4.71
N TYR A 401 -16.08 -5.10 -4.93
CA TYR A 401 -17.13 -5.34 -5.91
C TYR A 401 -16.60 -5.15 -7.33
N ILE A 402 -15.97 -4.00 -7.61
CA ILE A 402 -15.43 -3.62 -8.93
C ILE A 402 -14.39 -4.63 -9.43
N LEU A 403 -13.55 -5.14 -8.53
CA LEU A 403 -12.48 -6.09 -8.84
C LEU A 403 -12.96 -7.54 -8.87
N SER A 404 -14.21 -7.82 -8.51
CA SER A 404 -14.76 -9.17 -8.51
C SER A 404 -15.60 -9.41 -9.76
N PRO A 405 -15.18 -10.31 -10.68
CA PRO A 405 -15.94 -10.60 -11.89
C PRO A 405 -17.28 -11.27 -11.59
N THR A 406 -17.35 -12.04 -10.50
CA THR A 406 -18.57 -12.73 -10.07
C THR A 406 -19.61 -11.77 -9.45
N ARG A 407 -19.17 -10.67 -8.84
CA ARG A 407 -20.07 -9.68 -8.23
C ARG A 407 -20.46 -8.55 -9.18
N SER A 408 -19.49 -7.97 -9.89
CA SER A 408 -19.72 -6.80 -10.76
C SER A 408 -20.18 -7.14 -12.18
N GLY A 409 -19.98 -8.37 -12.65
CA GLY A 409 -20.46 -8.83 -13.95
C GLY A 409 -20.03 -7.90 -15.09
N LYS A 410 -21.00 -7.25 -15.75
CA LYS A 410 -20.76 -6.28 -16.84
C LYS A 410 -19.98 -5.03 -16.42
N PHE A 411 -19.87 -4.77 -15.12
CA PHE A 411 -19.09 -3.68 -14.54
C PHE A 411 -17.73 -4.13 -14.01
N HIS A 412 -17.30 -5.35 -14.29
CA HIS A 412 -15.96 -5.77 -13.91
C HIS A 412 -14.91 -4.99 -14.72
N ALA A 413 -13.89 -4.45 -14.05
CA ALA A 413 -12.77 -3.81 -14.71
C ALA A 413 -11.84 -4.88 -15.31
N PRO A 414 -11.74 -5.03 -16.64
CA PRO A 414 -10.95 -6.10 -17.24
C PRO A 414 -9.45 -5.84 -17.08
N ASP A 415 -8.74 -6.75 -16.42
CA ASP A 415 -7.28 -6.80 -16.24
C ASP A 415 -6.58 -5.42 -16.09
N PRO A 416 -6.70 -4.79 -14.91
CA PRO A 416 -6.09 -3.49 -14.64
C PRO A 416 -4.58 -3.44 -14.89
N LEU A 417 -3.85 -4.54 -14.62
CA LEU A 417 -2.41 -4.60 -14.89
C LEU A 417 -2.14 -4.50 -16.39
N LYS A 418 -2.86 -5.26 -17.21
CA LYS A 418 -2.73 -5.21 -18.67
C LYS A 418 -3.04 -3.83 -19.24
N ILE A 419 -4.09 -3.16 -18.73
CA ILE A 419 -4.43 -1.78 -19.14
C ILE A 419 -3.30 -0.82 -18.78
N MET A 420 -2.81 -0.89 -17.55
CA MET A 420 -1.71 -0.05 -17.06
C MET A 420 -0.48 -0.20 -17.95
N LEU A 421 -0.09 -1.44 -18.25
CA LEU A 421 1.11 -1.73 -19.03
C LEU A 421 0.95 -1.30 -20.49
N ALA A 422 -0.20 -1.52 -21.12
CA ALA A 422 -0.44 -1.02 -22.47
C ALA A 422 -0.33 0.50 -22.54
N ALA A 423 -0.85 1.21 -21.53
CA ALA A 423 -0.73 2.67 -21.44
C ALA A 423 0.71 3.14 -21.16
N ALA A 424 1.42 2.47 -20.27
CA ALA A 424 2.82 2.77 -19.96
C ALA A 424 3.73 2.54 -21.18
N VAL A 425 3.55 1.42 -21.89
CA VAL A 425 4.26 1.14 -23.16
C VAL A 425 3.94 2.21 -24.21
N ARG A 426 2.68 2.67 -24.32
CA ARG A 426 2.32 3.78 -25.21
C ARG A 426 3.10 5.05 -24.85
N VAL A 427 3.15 5.43 -23.57
CA VAL A 427 3.89 6.61 -23.12
C VAL A 427 5.37 6.53 -23.49
N LEU A 428 6.02 5.38 -23.27
CA LEU A 428 7.42 5.19 -23.65
C LEU A 428 7.66 5.33 -25.15
N ARG A 429 6.66 5.00 -25.99
CA ARG A 429 6.73 5.13 -27.45
C ARG A 429 6.52 6.55 -27.96
N GLU A 430 5.81 7.37 -27.21
CA GLU A 430 5.54 8.76 -27.59
C GLU A 430 6.74 9.69 -27.29
N SER A 431 7.72 9.20 -26.53
CA SER A 431 8.99 9.90 -26.37
C SER A 431 9.86 9.74 -27.63
N HIS A 432 10.26 10.86 -28.22
CA HIS A 432 11.15 10.90 -29.39
C HIS A 432 12.60 10.55 -29.04
N ASN A 433 12.97 10.61 -27.75
CA ASN A 433 14.30 10.31 -27.27
C ASN A 433 14.21 9.61 -25.90
N PRO A 434 14.72 8.37 -25.74
CA PRO A 434 14.70 7.68 -24.44
C PRO A 434 15.42 8.43 -23.30
N PHE A 435 16.18 9.50 -23.61
CA PHE A 435 16.85 10.40 -22.65
C PHE A 435 16.18 11.76 -22.47
N ASP A 436 15.44 12.24 -23.46
CA ASP A 436 14.66 13.46 -23.29
C ASP A 436 13.33 12.99 -22.71
N CYS A 437 13.26 12.90 -21.37
CA CYS A 437 12.06 12.52 -20.62
C CYS A 437 10.84 13.44 -20.90
N THR A 438 10.97 14.35 -21.87
CA THR A 438 9.94 15.21 -22.41
C THR A 438 9.08 14.45 -23.42
N ILE A 439 8.03 13.84 -22.92
CA ILE A 439 6.84 13.55 -23.73
C ILE A 439 6.31 14.91 -24.26
N GLU A 440 5.78 15.02 -25.48
CA GLU A 440 5.19 16.28 -25.95
C GLU A 440 4.13 16.84 -24.96
N VAL A 441 4.13 18.15 -24.70
CA VAL A 441 3.21 18.80 -23.73
C VAL A 441 1.74 18.49 -24.06
N SER A 442 1.43 18.38 -25.36
CA SER A 442 0.10 18.04 -25.90
C SER A 442 -0.44 16.68 -25.42
N ARG A 443 0.44 15.79 -24.96
CA ARG A 443 0.11 14.45 -24.44
C ARG A 443 -0.27 14.46 -22.97
N VAL A 444 0.14 15.48 -22.22
CA VAL A 444 -0.29 15.66 -20.83
C VAL A 444 -1.72 16.20 -20.84
N LYS A 445 -2.66 15.39 -20.37
CA LYS A 445 -4.10 15.70 -20.33
C LYS A 445 -4.56 16.24 -18.98
N VAL A 446 -3.84 15.88 -17.92
CA VAL A 446 -4.09 16.33 -16.54
C VAL A 446 -2.76 16.68 -15.90
N SER A 447 -2.64 17.91 -15.40
CA SER A 447 -1.45 18.35 -14.66
C SER A 447 -1.66 18.18 -13.15
N ALA A 448 -0.59 17.80 -12.46
CA ALA A 448 -0.52 17.72 -11.00
C ALA A 448 0.40 18.79 -10.38
N SER A 449 0.87 19.73 -11.21
CA SER A 449 1.83 20.78 -10.90
C SER A 449 1.54 22.04 -11.71
N GLU A 450 1.91 23.21 -11.20
CA GLU A 450 1.88 24.45 -11.99
C GLU A 450 2.91 24.42 -13.14
N ASN A 451 3.98 23.61 -13.00
CA ASN A 451 5.00 23.43 -14.02
C ASN A 451 4.84 22.09 -14.77
N ASN A 452 4.40 22.15 -16.03
CA ASN A 452 4.16 20.98 -16.90
C ASN A 452 5.42 20.16 -17.19
N PHE A 453 6.62 20.78 -17.17
CA PHE A 453 7.88 20.07 -17.43
C PHE A 453 8.10 18.93 -16.44
N ASN A 454 7.82 19.17 -15.16
CA ASN A 454 7.95 18.17 -14.11
C ASN A 454 6.94 17.02 -14.28
N VAL A 455 5.75 17.29 -14.83
CA VAL A 455 4.70 16.28 -15.05
C VAL A 455 5.05 15.36 -16.22
N GLN A 456 5.61 15.89 -17.31
CA GLN A 456 6.06 15.08 -18.46
C GLN A 456 7.13 14.08 -18.04
N THR A 457 8.15 14.58 -17.34
CA THR A 457 9.24 13.77 -16.82
C THR A 457 8.73 12.70 -15.86
N SER A 458 7.87 13.06 -14.90
CA SER A 458 7.26 12.10 -13.96
C SER A 458 6.39 11.05 -14.67
N LEU A 459 5.60 11.44 -15.68
CA LEU A 459 4.75 10.52 -16.44
C LEU A 459 5.61 9.48 -17.16
N TYR A 460 6.70 9.91 -17.79
CA TYR A 460 7.63 9.02 -18.47
C TYR A 460 8.31 8.07 -17.49
N GLN A 461 8.86 8.60 -16.39
CA GLN A 461 9.54 7.81 -15.34
C GLN A 461 8.63 6.75 -14.73
N LEU A 462 7.42 7.12 -14.30
CA LEU A 462 6.47 6.18 -13.69
C LEU A 462 5.99 5.13 -14.71
N SER A 463 5.89 5.48 -15.99
CA SER A 463 5.60 4.52 -17.07
C SER A 463 6.76 3.54 -17.29
N LEU A 464 8.00 4.03 -17.26
CA LEU A 464 9.19 3.19 -17.34
C LEU A 464 9.24 2.20 -16.17
N PHE A 465 8.97 2.67 -14.95
CA PHE A 465 8.93 1.82 -13.76
C PHE A 465 7.85 0.76 -13.84
N ALA A 466 6.63 1.11 -14.26
CA ALA A 466 5.57 0.14 -14.45
C ALA A 466 5.96 -0.97 -15.44
N VAL A 467 6.62 -0.61 -16.54
CA VAL A 467 7.11 -1.55 -17.56
C VAL A 467 8.26 -2.41 -17.04
N VAL A 468 9.23 -1.83 -16.32
CA VAL A 468 10.38 -2.57 -15.79
C VAL A 468 9.96 -3.54 -14.68
N ASP A 469 9.14 -3.08 -13.72
CA ASP A 469 8.65 -3.88 -12.60
C ASP A 469 7.81 -5.09 -13.06
N HIS A 470 7.16 -4.98 -14.23
CA HIS A 470 6.26 -5.99 -14.79
C HIS A 470 6.62 -6.38 -16.23
N ILE A 471 7.91 -6.40 -16.57
CA ILE A 471 8.38 -6.54 -17.96
C ILE A 471 7.84 -7.79 -18.69
N ASN A 472 7.72 -8.91 -17.98
CA ASN A 472 7.16 -10.15 -18.56
C ASN A 472 5.68 -9.99 -18.93
N ASP A 473 4.90 -9.29 -18.11
CA ASP A 473 3.50 -8.97 -18.39
C ASP A 473 3.40 -7.88 -19.47
N ALA A 474 4.36 -6.94 -19.49
CA ALA A 474 4.38 -5.82 -20.43
C ALA A 474 4.58 -6.30 -21.87
N VAL A 475 5.41 -7.31 -22.09
CA VAL A 475 5.59 -7.94 -23.41
C VAL A 475 4.28 -8.53 -23.96
N ASN A 476 3.38 -8.96 -23.06
CA ASN A 476 2.13 -9.62 -23.39
C ASN A 476 0.90 -8.71 -23.19
N CYS A 477 1.09 -7.40 -23.02
CA CYS A 477 0.02 -6.50 -22.62
C CYS A 477 -0.93 -6.10 -23.77
N GLU A 478 -0.51 -6.24 -25.02
CA GLU A 478 -1.37 -6.00 -26.20
C GLU A 478 -1.77 -7.33 -26.87
N GLY A 479 -2.72 -7.29 -27.81
CA GLY A 479 -3.15 -8.50 -28.55
C GLY A 479 -2.08 -9.09 -29.46
N ASP A 480 -1.05 -8.30 -29.79
CA ASP A 480 0.10 -8.69 -30.61
C ASP A 480 1.37 -8.60 -29.76
N ALA A 481 1.66 -9.69 -29.05
CA ALA A 481 2.82 -9.78 -28.15
C ALA A 481 4.14 -9.68 -28.92
N ALA A 482 4.21 -10.22 -30.16
CA ALA A 482 5.41 -10.14 -30.98
C ALA A 482 5.75 -8.68 -31.33
N ARG A 483 4.75 -7.92 -31.75
CA ARG A 483 4.91 -6.49 -32.05
C ARG A 483 5.25 -5.68 -30.80
N THR A 484 4.65 -5.99 -29.66
CA THR A 484 4.95 -5.32 -28.38
C THR A 484 6.38 -5.60 -27.94
N SER A 485 6.81 -6.86 -28.03
CA SER A 485 8.18 -7.31 -27.77
C SER A 485 9.20 -6.61 -28.68
N GLU A 486 8.94 -6.55 -29.99
CA GLU A 486 9.81 -5.87 -30.96
C GLU A 486 9.96 -4.38 -30.64
N ARG A 487 8.87 -3.71 -30.27
CA ARG A 487 8.88 -2.30 -29.88
C ARG A 487 9.69 -2.04 -28.62
N LEU A 488 9.47 -2.83 -27.58
CA LEU A 488 10.23 -2.73 -26.34
C LEU A 488 11.71 -3.06 -26.59
N THR A 489 12.00 -4.03 -27.45
CA THR A 489 13.36 -4.34 -27.89
C THR A 489 14.04 -3.13 -28.53
N ALA A 490 13.35 -2.43 -29.43
CA ALA A 490 13.88 -1.22 -30.06
C ALA A 490 14.14 -0.12 -29.03
N PHE A 491 13.17 0.14 -28.14
CA PHE A 491 13.32 1.10 -27.05
C PHE A 491 14.54 0.79 -26.17
N PHE A 492 14.62 -0.42 -25.60
CA PHE A 492 15.71 -0.81 -24.70
C PHE A 492 17.07 -0.92 -25.40
N ARG A 493 17.11 -1.08 -26.72
CA ARG A 493 18.36 -1.06 -27.50
C ARG A 493 18.97 0.33 -27.54
N ASP A 494 18.14 1.37 -27.55
CA ASP A 494 18.59 2.75 -27.67
C ASP A 494 18.89 3.40 -26.30
N VAL A 495 18.48 2.75 -25.20
CA VAL A 495 18.81 3.13 -23.83
C VAL A 495 20.33 3.18 -23.62
N ASN A 496 20.78 4.26 -22.99
CA ASN A 496 22.15 4.52 -22.59
C ASN A 496 22.24 4.00 -21.18
N PHE A 497 22.61 2.74 -21.06
CA PHE A 497 22.76 2.14 -19.76
C PHE A 497 23.96 2.74 -19.02
N ALA A 498 24.77 3.63 -19.61
CA ALA A 498 25.94 4.24 -18.99
C ALA A 498 25.74 5.69 -18.51
N ASP A 499 24.60 6.33 -18.83
CA ASP A 499 24.28 7.70 -18.40
C ASP A 499 22.86 7.73 -17.82
N PHE A 500 22.77 8.07 -16.53
CA PHE A 500 21.52 8.10 -15.76
C PHE A 500 21.06 9.50 -15.41
N SER A 501 21.85 10.53 -15.77
CA SER A 501 21.57 11.92 -15.40
C SER A 501 20.24 12.42 -15.99
N GLY A 502 19.88 11.93 -17.18
CA GLY A 502 18.63 12.26 -17.87
C GLY A 502 17.36 11.65 -17.26
N LEU A 503 17.49 10.65 -16.37
CA LEU A 503 16.34 10.05 -15.67
C LEU A 503 15.90 10.86 -14.44
N GLY A 504 16.59 11.95 -14.08
CA GLY A 504 16.11 12.98 -13.14
C GLY A 504 15.74 12.52 -11.73
N ILE A 505 16.16 11.33 -11.30
CA ILE A 505 15.84 10.76 -9.98
C ILE A 505 17.09 10.12 -9.37
N ASP A 506 17.59 10.69 -8.28
CA ASP A 506 18.80 10.23 -7.56
C ASP A 506 18.66 8.83 -6.91
N SER A 507 17.45 8.23 -6.94
CA SER A 507 17.11 7.00 -6.20
C SER A 507 16.80 5.78 -7.08
N TYR A 508 16.80 5.89 -8.41
CA TYR A 508 16.43 4.80 -9.33
C TYR A 508 17.46 4.67 -10.47
N THR A 509 18.57 4.03 -10.14
CA THR A 509 19.68 3.80 -11.06
C THR A 509 19.49 2.51 -11.88
N VAL A 510 20.34 2.23 -12.87
CA VAL A 510 20.25 0.96 -13.63
C VAL A 510 20.39 -0.25 -12.72
N GLY A 511 21.18 -0.15 -11.65
CA GLY A 511 21.24 -1.20 -10.65
C GLY A 511 19.87 -1.52 -10.02
N TYR A 512 18.94 -0.54 -9.94
CA TYR A 512 17.60 -0.74 -9.39
C TYR A 512 16.77 -1.66 -10.29
N TRP A 513 16.82 -1.44 -11.62
CA TRP A 513 16.12 -2.27 -12.60
C TRP A 513 16.53 -3.74 -12.47
N PHE A 514 17.80 -3.97 -12.09
CA PHE A 514 18.42 -5.28 -12.06
C PHE A 514 18.56 -5.86 -10.65
N ARG A 515 17.94 -5.24 -9.64
CA ARG A 515 18.06 -5.62 -8.22
C ARG A 515 17.34 -6.92 -7.85
N HIS A 516 16.43 -7.43 -8.70
CA HIS A 516 15.64 -8.61 -8.38
C HIS A 516 16.50 -9.87 -8.15
N LYS A 517 16.35 -10.50 -6.97
CA LYS A 517 17.01 -11.78 -6.60
C LYS A 517 16.86 -12.91 -7.61
N ASN A 518 15.82 -12.88 -8.43
CA ASN A 518 15.60 -13.90 -9.45
C ASN A 518 15.87 -13.34 -10.86
N ALA A 519 17.12 -13.48 -11.33
CA ALA A 519 17.52 -13.05 -12.67
C ALA A 519 16.78 -13.78 -13.82
N GLU A 520 16.08 -14.90 -13.53
CA GLU A 520 15.22 -15.62 -14.49
C GLU A 520 13.78 -15.11 -14.52
N ALA A 521 13.37 -14.28 -13.56
CA ALA A 521 12.05 -13.66 -13.49
C ALA A 521 12.06 -12.12 -13.64
N GLY A 522 13.25 -11.51 -13.75
CA GLY A 522 13.44 -10.06 -13.89
C GLY A 522 13.83 -9.62 -15.30
N ILE A 523 13.95 -8.30 -15.49
CA ILE A 523 14.29 -7.66 -16.77
C ILE A 523 15.58 -8.17 -17.43
N LEU A 524 16.57 -8.67 -16.67
CA LEU A 524 17.77 -9.30 -17.26
C LEU A 524 17.44 -10.47 -18.17
N SER A 525 16.45 -11.31 -17.81
CA SER A 525 16.06 -12.43 -18.66
C SER A 525 15.52 -11.94 -20.00
N VAL A 526 14.62 -10.95 -19.96
CA VAL A 526 13.99 -10.38 -21.16
C VAL A 526 15.03 -9.68 -22.05
N LEU A 527 15.95 -8.91 -21.46
CA LEU A 527 17.03 -8.26 -22.23
C LEU A 527 17.98 -9.27 -22.86
N LYS A 528 18.20 -10.45 -22.25
CA LYS A 528 18.98 -11.52 -22.88
C LYS A 528 18.27 -12.10 -24.10
N ASP A 529 16.97 -12.36 -23.98
CA ASP A 529 16.16 -12.89 -25.07
C ASP A 529 16.13 -11.92 -26.27
N TRP A 530 16.17 -10.61 -25.98
CA TRP A 530 16.30 -9.56 -26.99
C TRP A 530 17.73 -9.33 -27.51
N GLY A 531 18.73 -10.03 -26.98
CA GLY A 531 20.14 -9.87 -27.34
C GLY A 531 20.76 -8.54 -26.91
N ILE A 532 20.14 -7.83 -25.95
CA ILE A 532 20.62 -6.57 -25.38
C ILE A 532 21.56 -6.82 -24.19
N ALA A 533 21.34 -7.91 -23.45
CA ALA A 533 22.20 -8.35 -22.36
C ALA A 533 22.89 -9.67 -22.70
N GLN A 534 24.18 -9.78 -22.38
CA GLN A 534 24.97 -10.99 -22.58
C GLN A 534 25.72 -11.37 -21.30
N PRO A 535 25.63 -12.61 -20.81
CA PRO A 535 26.44 -13.06 -19.67
C PRO A 535 27.93 -13.07 -20.03
N ILE A 536 28.77 -12.55 -19.14
CA ILE A 536 30.22 -12.54 -19.24
C ILE A 536 30.85 -13.04 -17.94
N THR A 537 32.15 -13.31 -17.95
CA THR A 537 32.91 -13.60 -16.73
C THR A 537 33.64 -12.33 -16.29
N ILE A 538 33.84 -12.16 -14.97
CA ILE A 538 34.58 -11.00 -14.43
C ILE A 538 35.99 -10.88 -15.06
N PRO A 539 36.76 -11.97 -15.27
CA PRO A 539 38.05 -11.89 -15.95
C PRO A 539 37.99 -11.44 -17.42
N ALA A 540 36.81 -11.48 -18.06
CA ALA A 540 36.64 -11.03 -19.44
C ALA A 540 36.46 -9.50 -19.57
N ILE A 541 36.37 -8.77 -18.44
CA ILE A 541 36.22 -7.31 -18.43
C ILE A 541 37.56 -6.67 -18.79
N GLN A 542 37.59 -5.89 -19.87
CA GLN A 542 38.80 -5.22 -20.36
C GLN A 542 38.87 -3.79 -19.81
N MET A 543 39.91 -3.46 -19.03
CA MET A 543 40.02 -2.16 -18.34
C MET A 543 40.17 -0.97 -19.29
N ASP A 544 40.72 -1.19 -20.49
CA ASP A 544 40.84 -0.19 -21.56
C ASP A 544 39.48 0.18 -22.19
N ARG A 545 38.47 -0.68 -22.04
CA ARG A 545 37.09 -0.42 -22.48
C ARG A 545 36.22 0.21 -21.41
N VAL A 546 36.69 0.35 -20.17
CA VAL A 546 35.95 1.04 -19.11
C VAL A 546 35.96 2.54 -19.38
N ARG A 547 34.78 3.17 -19.42
CA ARG A 547 34.62 4.60 -19.67
C ARG A 547 34.95 5.40 -18.42
N ALA A 548 35.98 6.24 -18.48
CA ALA A 548 36.45 7.03 -17.35
C ALA A 548 35.77 8.40 -17.23
N ASP A 549 35.06 8.80 -18.27
CA ASP A 549 34.28 10.04 -18.37
C ASP A 549 32.91 9.93 -17.69
N GLU A 550 32.52 8.74 -17.24
CA GLU A 550 31.26 8.46 -16.55
C GLU A 550 31.51 7.89 -15.15
N ALA A 551 30.54 8.05 -14.25
CA ALA A 551 30.56 7.48 -12.91
C ALA A 551 30.06 6.03 -12.91
N ALA A 552 30.53 5.20 -11.97
CA ALA A 552 29.87 3.92 -11.70
C ALA A 552 28.49 4.18 -11.11
N ASP A 553 27.57 3.23 -11.29
CA ASP A 553 26.38 3.14 -10.46
C ASP A 553 26.51 1.93 -9.53
N VAL A 554 26.28 2.14 -8.24
CA VAL A 554 26.40 1.09 -7.22
C VAL A 554 25.20 1.13 -6.30
N LEU A 555 24.57 -0.03 -6.13
CA LEU A 555 23.48 -0.22 -5.17
C LEU A 555 23.78 -1.41 -4.27
N GLY A 556 23.57 -1.24 -2.96
CA GLY A 556 23.68 -2.31 -1.97
C GLY A 556 23.77 -1.79 -0.54
N GLN A 557 23.36 -2.59 0.45
CA GLN A 557 23.54 -2.23 1.86
C GLN A 557 25.00 -2.51 2.29
N PRO A 558 25.69 -1.56 2.96
CA PRO A 558 26.94 -1.87 3.63
C PRO A 558 26.65 -2.82 4.80
N SER A 559 26.95 -4.11 4.64
CA SER A 559 26.90 -5.04 5.75
C SER A 559 28.29 -5.15 6.36
N ILE A 560 28.40 -4.91 7.66
CA ILE A 560 29.61 -5.08 8.47
C ILE A 560 30.05 -6.58 8.52
N LEU A 561 29.25 -7.48 7.92
CA LEU A 561 29.39 -8.93 7.99
C LEU A 561 29.68 -9.63 6.64
N GLN A 562 29.77 -8.90 5.51
CA GLN A 562 30.37 -9.45 4.28
C GLN A 562 31.88 -9.21 4.26
N PRO A 563 32.66 -10.08 3.60
CA PRO A 563 34.07 -10.25 3.93
C PRO A 563 34.81 -8.93 3.80
N THR A 564 35.57 -8.59 4.83
CA THR A 564 36.55 -7.50 5.01
C THR A 564 37.61 -7.38 3.89
N ALA A 565 37.42 -8.09 2.78
CA ALA A 565 38.26 -8.13 1.59
C ALA A 565 37.59 -7.52 0.34
N ILE A 566 36.30 -7.17 0.37
CA ILE A 566 35.72 -6.24 -0.62
C ILE A 566 36.07 -4.85 -0.10
N PRO A 567 36.98 -4.13 -0.75
CA PRO A 567 37.45 -2.92 -0.14
C PRO A 567 36.32 -1.86 -0.15
N HIS A 568 36.32 -0.94 0.82
CA HIS A 568 35.32 0.12 1.08
C HIS A 568 35.06 1.09 -0.10
N PHE A 569 35.51 0.74 -1.31
CA PHE A 569 35.72 1.56 -2.51
C PHE A 569 34.44 2.14 -3.13
N PHE A 570 33.26 1.65 -2.78
CA PHE A 570 31.98 2.08 -3.37
C PHE A 570 30.94 2.51 -2.34
N THR A 571 31.35 2.88 -1.12
CA THR A 571 30.42 3.29 -0.05
C THR A 571 29.72 4.62 -0.37
N VAL A 572 28.67 4.58 -1.18
CA VAL A 572 27.64 5.61 -1.09
C VAL A 572 26.74 5.22 0.08
N SER A 573 26.74 6.01 1.13
CA SER A 573 25.65 6.00 2.10
C SER A 573 24.40 6.60 1.43
N THR A 574 23.75 5.87 0.51
CA THR A 574 22.37 6.17 0.12
C THR A 574 21.45 5.62 1.21
N TRP A 575 21.41 6.31 2.34
CA TRP A 575 20.17 6.34 3.10
C TRP A 575 19.13 7.01 2.21
N PHE A 576 18.09 6.27 1.82
CA PHE A 576 16.67 6.67 1.78
C PHE A 576 15.88 5.76 0.81
N PHE A 577 15.17 4.76 1.38
CA PHE A 577 13.84 4.41 0.88
C PHE A 577 12.89 5.52 1.36
N GLY A 578 12.90 6.65 0.66
CA GLY A 578 11.90 7.69 0.84
C GLY A 578 10.58 7.18 0.30
N TYR A 579 9.71 6.69 1.18
CA TYR A 579 8.29 6.90 0.97
C TYR A 579 8.10 8.40 0.72
N LEU A 580 7.28 8.75 -0.27
CA LEU A 580 6.69 10.08 -0.41
C LEU A 580 5.98 10.41 0.90
N GLN A 581 6.67 11.03 1.86
CA GLN A 581 6.08 11.42 3.13
C GLN A 581 5.79 12.91 3.13
N LYS A 582 4.53 13.23 3.45
CA LYS A 582 3.95 14.58 3.53
C LYS A 582 4.69 15.44 4.55
N ALA A 583 5.16 16.61 4.13
CA ALA A 583 5.42 17.75 5.00
C ALA A 583 5.16 19.06 4.24
N GLY A 584 3.89 19.49 4.18
CA GLY A 584 3.50 20.76 3.54
C GLY A 584 3.55 20.75 2.00
N ASP A 585 3.58 21.95 1.41
CA ASP A 585 3.55 22.19 -0.05
C ASP A 585 4.95 22.28 -0.70
N GLU A 586 6.04 22.00 0.03
CA GLU A 586 7.41 22.00 -0.52
C GLU A 586 8.13 20.66 -0.32
N LEU A 587 8.82 20.24 -1.39
CA LEU A 587 9.64 19.04 -1.45
C LEU A 587 11.01 19.36 -0.84
N ILE A 588 11.25 19.03 0.44
CA ILE A 588 12.55 19.25 1.08
C ILE A 588 13.29 17.91 1.18
N VAL A 589 14.32 17.74 0.34
CA VAL A 589 15.33 16.68 0.48
C VAL A 589 16.26 17.09 1.62
N ALA A 590 16.22 16.36 2.74
CA ALA A 590 17.17 16.58 3.82
C ALA A 590 18.52 15.95 3.46
N THR A 591 19.49 16.75 3.03
CA THR A 591 20.88 16.32 2.85
C THR A 591 21.63 16.42 4.17
N CYS A 592 21.95 15.28 4.80
CA CYS A 592 22.96 15.24 5.86
C CYS A 592 24.35 15.15 5.21
N GLN A 593 25.19 16.17 5.43
CA GLN A 593 26.62 16.12 5.12
C GLN A 593 27.39 15.52 6.31
N GLU A 594 28.11 14.44 6.07
CA GLU A 594 29.30 14.04 6.83
C GLU A 594 30.47 13.83 5.84
N PRO A 595 31.75 13.94 6.29
CA PRO A 595 32.83 14.54 5.49
C PRO A 595 33.70 13.55 4.70
N ASP A 596 34.14 14.02 3.53
CA ASP A 596 35.46 13.80 2.88
C ASP A 596 35.91 12.42 2.36
N GLU A 597 35.02 11.51 1.96
CA GLU A 597 35.37 10.51 0.93
C GLU A 597 34.46 10.61 -0.29
N ILE A 598 34.99 11.20 -1.37
CA ILE A 598 34.34 11.21 -2.67
C ILE A 598 34.33 9.77 -3.19
N THR A 599 33.15 9.19 -3.41
CA THR A 599 32.99 7.81 -3.88
C THR A 599 32.66 7.74 -5.37
N TRP A 600 33.04 6.63 -6.00
CA TRP A 600 32.97 6.37 -7.44
C TRP A 600 31.54 6.45 -8.02
N GLY A 601 30.52 6.43 -7.16
CA GLY A 601 29.11 6.57 -7.53
C GLY A 601 28.65 8.00 -7.84
N LYS A 602 29.49 9.02 -7.59
CA LYS A 602 29.11 10.43 -7.72
C LYS A 602 29.91 11.21 -8.77
N LEU A 603 31.13 10.79 -9.07
CA LEU A 603 32.01 11.45 -10.04
C LEU A 603 32.56 10.45 -11.06
N PRO A 604 32.87 10.92 -12.28
CA PRO A 604 33.56 10.12 -13.28
C PRO A 604 34.86 9.48 -12.77
N PHE A 605 35.20 8.27 -13.23
CA PHE A 605 36.44 7.60 -12.79
C PHE A 605 37.71 8.42 -13.01
N SER A 606 37.72 9.27 -14.04
CA SER A 606 38.80 10.22 -14.34
C SER A 606 39.14 11.20 -13.21
N HIS A 607 38.24 11.41 -12.25
CA HIS A 607 38.50 12.23 -11.07
C HIS A 607 39.32 11.50 -10.00
N PHE A 608 39.51 10.18 -10.12
CA PHE A 608 40.24 9.38 -9.14
C PHE A 608 41.61 8.96 -9.70
N PRO A 609 42.72 9.29 -9.00
CA PRO A 609 44.03 8.75 -9.31
C PRO A 609 44.01 7.20 -9.24
N ASP A 610 44.77 6.57 -10.13
CA ASP A 610 44.98 5.11 -10.18
C ASP A 610 43.69 4.28 -10.27
N TRP A 611 42.62 4.87 -10.82
CA TRP A 611 41.30 4.25 -10.86
C TRP A 611 41.32 2.87 -11.52
N ARG A 612 42.11 2.69 -12.59
CA ARG A 612 42.22 1.40 -13.29
C ARG A 612 42.75 0.30 -12.39
N GLU A 613 43.81 0.57 -11.63
CA GLU A 613 44.43 -0.39 -10.72
C GLU A 613 43.44 -0.73 -9.60
N ARG A 614 42.80 0.29 -9.03
CA ARG A 614 41.78 0.17 -7.99
C ARG A 614 40.57 -0.68 -8.41
N LEU A 615 40.05 -0.45 -9.61
CA LEU A 615 38.94 -1.22 -10.16
C LEU A 615 39.36 -2.66 -10.45
N GLN A 616 40.55 -2.86 -11.01
CA GLN A 616 41.09 -4.18 -11.31
C GLN A 616 41.31 -5.02 -10.05
N GLU A 617 41.85 -4.43 -8.99
CA GLU A 617 41.98 -5.07 -7.68
C GLU A 617 40.61 -5.47 -7.11
N HIS A 618 39.61 -4.59 -7.22
CA HIS A 618 38.25 -4.87 -6.78
C HIS A 618 37.62 -6.04 -7.55
N LEU A 619 37.71 -6.05 -8.88
CA LEU A 619 37.20 -7.15 -9.70
C LEU A 619 37.90 -8.48 -9.38
N GLN A 620 39.21 -8.44 -9.12
CA GLN A 620 39.96 -9.62 -8.65
C GLN A 620 39.50 -10.07 -7.27
N ALA A 621 39.20 -9.16 -6.35
CA ALA A 621 38.67 -9.48 -5.03
C ALA A 621 37.33 -10.21 -5.12
N ILE A 622 36.40 -9.73 -5.95
CA ILE A 622 35.11 -10.41 -6.21
C ILE A 622 35.36 -11.86 -6.70
N GLY A 623 36.28 -12.03 -7.66
CA GLY A 623 36.63 -13.35 -8.20
C GLY A 623 37.29 -14.27 -7.16
N ARG A 624 38.21 -13.76 -6.33
CA ARG A 624 38.94 -14.53 -5.31
C ARG A 624 38.05 -14.97 -4.15
N LEU A 625 37.09 -14.14 -3.76
CA LEU A 625 36.19 -14.43 -2.64
C LEU A 625 35.14 -15.51 -2.95
N LYS A 626 35.12 -16.04 -4.19
CA LYS A 626 34.06 -16.94 -4.71
C LYS A 626 32.67 -16.40 -4.38
N LEU A 627 32.53 -15.07 -4.29
CA LEU A 627 31.25 -14.44 -4.09
C LEU A 627 30.41 -14.82 -5.29
N PRO A 628 29.26 -15.46 -5.09
CA PRO A 628 28.48 -15.92 -6.21
C PRO A 628 27.94 -14.66 -6.88
N ALA A 629 28.55 -14.26 -8.01
CA ALA A 629 28.23 -13.05 -8.75
C ALA A 629 28.08 -13.37 -10.24
N ARG A 630 27.10 -12.75 -10.90
CA ARG A 630 26.84 -12.86 -12.32
C ARG A 630 27.21 -11.54 -12.97
N ALA A 631 28.05 -11.57 -14.00
CA ALA A 631 28.37 -10.39 -14.77
C ALA A 631 27.64 -10.41 -16.11
N TYR A 632 27.09 -9.27 -16.51
CA TYR A 632 26.40 -9.08 -17.78
C TYR A 632 26.96 -7.84 -18.47
N LEU A 633 27.20 -7.97 -19.77
CA LEU A 633 27.43 -6.85 -20.67
C LEU A 633 26.07 -6.44 -21.26
N ILE A 634 25.66 -5.21 -21.01
CA ILE A 634 24.32 -4.70 -21.34
C ILE A 634 24.47 -3.49 -22.28
N GLY A 635 23.61 -3.38 -23.29
CA GLY A 635 23.62 -2.27 -24.26
C GLY A 635 24.62 -2.45 -25.41
N LYS A 636 24.87 -1.38 -26.18
CA LYS A 636 25.78 -1.36 -27.34
C LYS A 636 26.68 -0.12 -27.40
N GLY A 637 27.88 -0.26 -27.94
CA GLY A 637 28.84 0.85 -28.14
C GLY A 637 29.17 1.59 -26.84
N ARG A 638 29.22 2.92 -26.89
CA ARG A 638 29.44 3.79 -25.70
C ARG A 638 28.29 3.80 -24.70
N LYS A 639 27.13 3.26 -25.08
CA LYS A 639 25.92 3.15 -24.26
C LYS A 639 25.89 1.90 -23.38
N SER A 640 26.99 1.13 -23.39
CA SER A 640 27.06 -0.15 -22.70
C SER A 640 27.48 -0.01 -21.25
N VAL A 641 27.09 -0.98 -20.44
CA VAL A 641 27.63 -1.19 -19.10
C VAL A 641 27.98 -2.64 -18.86
N VAL A 642 28.92 -2.84 -17.95
CA VAL A 642 29.11 -4.11 -17.28
C VAL A 642 28.39 -4.06 -15.95
N GLY A 643 27.32 -4.83 -15.83
CA GLY A 643 26.61 -5.04 -14.59
C GLY A 643 27.13 -6.29 -13.87
N ILE A 644 27.57 -6.16 -12.63
CA ILE A 644 27.99 -7.28 -11.77
C ILE A 644 26.99 -7.37 -10.63
N TYR A 645 26.28 -8.49 -10.57
CA TYR A 645 25.17 -8.70 -9.66
C TYR A 645 25.43 -9.89 -8.76
N GLN A 646 24.96 -9.80 -7.52
CA GLN A 646 25.02 -10.92 -6.59
C GLN A 646 24.09 -12.08 -7.03
N ASN A 647 24.43 -13.33 -6.68
CA ASN A 647 23.63 -14.53 -6.95
C ASN A 647 22.49 -14.69 -5.93
N ILE A 648 21.49 -15.50 -6.32
CA ILE A 648 20.19 -15.71 -5.65
C ILE A 648 20.29 -16.08 -4.16
N ASN A 649 21.40 -16.69 -3.72
CA ASN A 649 21.55 -17.26 -2.38
C ASN A 649 22.15 -16.31 -1.33
N ALA A 650 22.43 -15.06 -1.69
CA ALA A 650 23.08 -14.15 -0.77
C ALA A 650 22.08 -13.31 0.05
N GLU A 651 22.46 -13.02 1.29
CA GLU A 651 21.58 -12.46 2.31
C GLU A 651 21.24 -10.97 2.07
N HIS A 652 22.14 -10.20 1.45
CA HIS A 652 21.99 -8.76 1.20
C HIS A 652 22.31 -8.41 -0.26
N GLU A 653 21.34 -7.89 -1.00
CA GLU A 653 21.46 -7.54 -2.43
C GLU A 653 22.50 -6.44 -2.68
N TRP A 654 23.39 -6.65 -3.64
CA TRP A 654 24.25 -5.62 -4.21
C TRP A 654 24.46 -5.79 -5.71
N CYS A 655 24.72 -4.68 -6.39
CA CYS A 655 25.12 -4.63 -7.79
C CYS A 655 26.09 -3.49 -8.09
N TYR A 656 26.97 -3.71 -9.07
CA TYR A 656 27.88 -2.72 -9.64
C TYR A 656 27.60 -2.56 -11.11
N ILE A 657 27.46 -1.32 -11.55
CA ILE A 657 27.22 -0.95 -12.94
C ILE A 657 28.40 -0.10 -13.38
N ILE A 658 29.19 -0.64 -14.30
CA ILE A 658 30.43 -0.04 -14.77
C ILE A 658 30.22 0.47 -16.20
N PRO A 659 30.33 1.78 -16.46
CA PRO A 659 30.35 2.35 -17.81
C PRO A 659 31.37 1.64 -18.71
N TYR A 660 30.94 1.15 -19.86
CA TYR A 660 31.76 0.30 -20.73
C TYR A 660 31.54 0.64 -22.20
N ASP A 661 32.62 0.69 -22.97
CA ASP A 661 32.55 0.91 -24.42
C ASP A 661 32.69 -0.44 -25.15
N ARG A 662 31.59 -0.86 -25.79
CA ARG A 662 31.53 -2.09 -26.59
C ARG A 662 31.88 -1.87 -28.07
N SER A 663 32.32 -0.68 -28.47
CA SER A 663 32.78 -0.42 -29.85
C SER A 663 34.08 -1.14 -30.20
#